data_AF-A0AA36HJU8-F1
#
_entry.id   AF-A0AA36HJU8-F1
#
_cell.length_a   1.000
_cell.length_b   1.000
_cell.length_c   1.000
_cell.angle_alpha   90.00
_cell.angle_beta   90.00
_cell.angle_gamma   90.00
#
_symmetry.space_group_name_H-M   'P 1'
#
loop_
_entity.id
_entity.type
_entity.pdbx_description
1 polymer ?
#
loop_
_entity_poly.entity_id
_entity_poly.type
_entity_poly.pdbx_seq_one_letter_code
_entity_poly.pdbx_strand_id
1 'polypeptide(L)'
;MSSDPVILDVLASICKDALQLFERVKVVFDDKEERISNVCISKHFVYFVNREMNRLIEGRERLSYLDIERAVLDSSTKRFFLLELQPSSGSTWSGTRILIQSPHRELLMQKLALCWQAEIMYRLFQVKKFEVVKAALGEQLATIKNLTADQSDLIKVEPFRGYADNFSYRGYSFWLRKGFESTSGLKDGVFQNDEGWEVNYKAQPVVVPPGVRVMVQVDNEQLVMDLEKSRDGMDDLRSVAMEYQRSLTENLDQFYVVVSGQYLKKMNRTDDIASWDGWEFFVRSKEYAFACVLFRRQYIPPLCSTYQDIAVVVRCPAQGMTNDSCEVILDECHCIADSISSVYENVGIYKRPVQARLDTLHFTEDGYRWAEGQLGMVPVHRRVACRFVKSLVKILVNESALWDESIEHAEVFKDIAEMSDPLQVPQELISEAESLLQTSSDRLERRNAWAVRIARYFAFCVDGGILGERFTFPLLIQSLGRVSSDVDTSMKAVIDFLLHVKPRDDWKVNFFLEKEKSMSLVALSKDPENFSQFSFNDVIMRHLLSEGYVENELKKRPPGAGADYAEMLAQLLTNETVGLGLRTMVCRHILDMVGSQIHEDEEAKFEKAVKQLVPALVKVMNGANHILMSYATASLVNLSCGRANMKQLLVSHGVLSWCVKQLKIKHDELTLYTLFLLVNLTKTPHHRFIVVKEGGVPLLVDILTSSYQNLRKQRILAEVASVLGQLCNDPETRSLISESFPVVACLLWVNDAAQPNTKLKSKLLFALRQLCLLGQNKVKVGPHIIPVLLEELALASWAYEECATNLVLLLSSLASINTNAVLMQDQIDASLETCGFLKDGVPAKNNKLVNQLWPKVEALRIRIRDAKAAQGEF
;
A
#
# COMPACT_ATOMS: atom_id res chain seq x y z
N MET A 1 -27.99 -3.48 2.63
CA MET A 1 -28.26 -2.86 3.94
C MET A 1 -27.28 -1.71 4.16
N SER A 2 -27.57 -0.69 4.95
CA SER A 2 -26.60 0.39 5.20
C SER A 2 -26.77 1.09 6.55
N SER A 3 -25.65 1.54 7.10
CA SER A 3 -25.51 2.43 8.27
C SER A 3 -24.87 3.78 7.91
N ASP A 4 -24.96 4.20 6.65
CA ASP A 4 -24.31 5.43 6.21
C ASP A 4 -24.88 6.65 6.94
N PRO A 5 -24.05 7.43 7.67
CA PRO A 5 -24.53 8.51 8.52
C PRO A 5 -25.34 9.55 7.77
N VAL A 6 -24.93 9.92 6.54
CA VAL A 6 -25.61 10.96 5.76
C VAL A 6 -27.00 10.51 5.34
N ILE A 7 -27.13 9.25 4.92
CA ILE A 7 -28.44 8.72 4.50
C ILE A 7 -29.32 8.46 5.72
N LEU A 8 -28.74 7.97 6.81
CA LEU A 8 -29.45 7.82 8.07
C LEU A 8 -29.98 9.16 8.57
N ASP A 9 -29.23 10.25 8.47
CA ASP A 9 -29.68 11.59 8.85
C ASP A 9 -30.84 12.08 7.98
N VAL A 10 -30.77 11.86 6.66
CA VAL A 10 -31.89 12.18 5.75
C VAL A 10 -33.13 11.37 6.12
N LEU A 11 -33.01 10.06 6.30
CA LEU A 11 -34.13 9.20 6.67
C LEU A 11 -34.62 9.50 8.10
N ALA A 12 -33.75 9.90 9.01
CA ALA A 12 -34.07 10.32 10.37
C ALA A 12 -34.91 11.60 10.37
N SER A 13 -34.65 12.53 9.44
CA SER A 13 -35.48 13.73 9.27
C SER A 13 -36.91 13.37 8.83
N ILE A 14 -37.07 12.34 7.99
CA ILE A 14 -38.37 11.84 7.53
C ILE A 14 -39.09 11.09 8.65
N CYS A 15 -38.38 10.22 9.35
CA CYS A 15 -38.94 9.40 10.45
C CYS A 15 -39.13 10.20 11.74
N LYS A 16 -38.50 11.38 11.85
CA LYS A 16 -38.37 12.21 13.05
C LYS A 16 -37.83 11.42 14.25
N ASP A 17 -36.90 10.50 13.98
CA ASP A 17 -36.27 9.62 14.98
C ASP A 17 -34.86 9.24 14.53
N ALA A 18 -33.96 9.01 15.48
CA ALA A 18 -32.59 8.62 15.21
C ALA A 18 -32.53 7.17 14.72
N LEU A 19 -32.08 6.99 13.49
CA LEU A 19 -32.00 5.68 12.85
C LEU A 19 -30.64 5.04 13.06
N GLN A 20 -30.63 3.72 13.22
CA GLN A 20 -29.41 2.91 13.36
C GLN A 20 -29.06 2.16 12.08
N LEU A 21 -30.06 1.90 11.23
CA LEU A 21 -29.93 1.04 10.07
C LEU A 21 -31.10 1.31 9.11
N PHE A 22 -30.85 1.15 7.81
CA PHE A 22 -31.94 0.93 6.86
C PHE A 22 -31.61 -0.17 5.84
N GLU A 23 -32.65 -0.81 5.30
CA GLU A 23 -32.54 -1.76 4.21
C GLU A 23 -33.72 -1.64 3.24
N ARG A 24 -33.44 -1.65 1.93
CA ARG A 24 -34.47 -1.84 0.92
C ARG A 24 -34.92 -3.29 0.88
N VAL A 25 -36.21 -3.51 1.09
CA VAL A 25 -36.86 -4.83 1.15
C VAL A 25 -38.13 -4.84 0.30
N LYS A 26 -38.57 -6.02 -0.11
CA LYS A 26 -39.96 -6.20 -0.58
C LYS A 26 -40.79 -6.62 0.62
N VAL A 27 -41.93 -5.96 0.81
CA VAL A 27 -42.81 -6.17 1.96
C VAL A 27 -44.20 -6.46 1.44
N VAL A 28 -44.82 -7.49 2.00
CA VAL A 28 -46.22 -7.83 1.79
C VAL A 28 -46.90 -7.70 3.15
N PHE A 29 -47.90 -6.83 3.21
CA PHE A 29 -48.72 -6.62 4.39
C PHE A 29 -50.02 -7.42 4.27
N ASP A 30 -50.94 -7.29 5.24
CA ASP A 30 -52.21 -8.04 5.26
C ASP A 30 -53.13 -7.77 4.06
N ASP A 31 -52.96 -6.65 3.35
CA ASP A 31 -53.68 -6.37 2.10
C ASP A 31 -53.19 -7.21 0.90
N LYS A 32 -52.14 -8.02 1.11
CA LYS A 32 -51.49 -8.88 0.12
C LYS A 32 -50.88 -8.11 -1.07
N GLU A 33 -50.72 -6.79 -0.96
CA GLU A 33 -50.00 -6.01 -1.97
C GLU A 33 -48.50 -6.06 -1.71
N GLU A 34 -47.73 -6.46 -2.72
CA GLU A 34 -46.27 -6.39 -2.68
C GLU A 34 -45.82 -4.93 -2.90
N ARG A 35 -45.01 -4.43 -1.97
CA ARG A 35 -44.43 -3.08 -2.05
C ARG A 35 -42.92 -3.14 -1.85
N ILE A 36 -42.19 -2.38 -2.63
CA ILE A 36 -40.77 -2.13 -2.38
C ILE A 36 -40.69 -0.97 -1.38
N SER A 37 -40.11 -1.21 -0.21
CA SER A 37 -39.97 -0.22 0.86
C SER A 37 -38.57 -0.25 1.45
N ASN A 38 -38.19 0.83 2.15
CA ASN A 38 -36.99 0.87 2.96
C ASN A 38 -37.42 0.71 4.42
N VAL A 39 -37.04 -0.40 5.04
CA VAL A 39 -37.24 -0.65 6.46
C VAL A 39 -36.11 0.05 7.21
N CYS A 40 -36.48 0.97 8.10
CA CYS A 40 -35.56 1.73 8.93
C CYS A 40 -35.71 1.31 10.39
N ILE A 41 -34.60 0.94 11.04
CA ILE A 41 -34.58 0.51 12.45
C ILE A 41 -34.12 1.69 13.30
N SER A 42 -34.96 2.14 14.22
CA SER A 42 -34.61 3.12 15.26
C SER A 42 -34.43 2.44 16.62
N LYS A 43 -34.12 3.25 17.65
CA LYS A 43 -34.05 2.76 19.04
C LYS A 43 -35.40 2.22 19.55
N HIS A 44 -36.52 2.80 19.12
CA HIS A 44 -37.83 2.54 19.72
C HIS A 44 -38.88 2.00 18.73
N PHE A 45 -38.68 2.19 17.42
CA PHE A 45 -39.64 1.82 16.38
C PHE A 45 -38.96 1.25 15.14
N VAL A 46 -39.76 0.54 14.33
CA VAL A 46 -39.44 0.19 12.94
C VAL A 46 -40.27 1.06 12.02
N TYR A 47 -39.64 1.74 11.07
CA TYR A 47 -40.31 2.62 10.11
C TYR A 47 -40.29 2.01 8.71
N PHE A 48 -41.37 2.24 7.94
CA PHE A 48 -41.45 1.85 6.54
C PHE A 48 -41.49 3.11 5.67
N VAL A 49 -40.38 3.37 4.99
CA VAL A 49 -40.25 4.48 4.05
C VAL A 49 -40.52 3.94 2.64
N ASN A 50 -41.18 4.72 1.78
CA ASN A 50 -41.42 4.32 0.40
C ASN A 50 -40.12 4.08 -0.38
N ARG A 51 -40.23 3.46 -1.56
CA ARG A 51 -39.09 3.18 -2.46
C ARG A 51 -38.24 4.42 -2.75
N GLU A 52 -38.87 5.57 -2.88
CA GLU A 52 -38.25 6.86 -3.21
C GLU A 52 -37.50 7.52 -2.05
N MET A 53 -37.58 6.99 -0.82
CA MET A 53 -36.94 7.55 0.39
C MET A 53 -37.39 8.98 0.71
N ASN A 54 -38.64 9.36 0.41
CA ASN A 54 -39.13 10.72 0.61
C ASN A 54 -40.38 10.83 1.49
N ARG A 55 -41.07 9.72 1.78
CA ARG A 55 -42.22 9.70 2.70
C ARG A 55 -42.41 8.33 3.36
N LEU A 56 -43.04 8.34 4.52
CA LEU A 56 -43.52 7.13 5.17
C LEU A 56 -44.67 6.51 4.37
N ILE A 57 -44.85 5.19 4.47
CA ILE A 57 -46.00 4.52 3.88
C ILE A 57 -47.25 4.89 4.68
N GLU A 58 -48.17 5.61 4.05
CA GLU A 58 -49.43 6.08 4.67
C GLU A 58 -50.19 4.91 5.31
N GLY A 59 -50.63 5.11 6.56
CA GLY A 59 -51.34 4.09 7.36
C GLY A 59 -50.47 2.95 7.91
N ARG A 60 -49.16 2.93 7.59
CA ARG A 60 -48.18 1.92 8.03
C ARG A 60 -46.83 2.57 8.33
N GLU A 61 -46.90 3.72 9.00
CA GLU A 61 -45.79 4.66 9.12
C GLU A 61 -44.70 4.16 10.09
N ARG A 62 -45.11 3.65 11.25
CA ARG A 62 -44.23 3.14 12.30
C ARG A 62 -44.84 1.93 13.01
N LEU A 63 -44.00 0.97 13.36
CA LEU A 63 -44.33 -0.24 14.12
C LEU A 63 -43.56 -0.22 15.45
N SER A 64 -44.27 -0.37 16.57
CA SER A 64 -43.62 -0.50 17.88
C SER A 64 -43.02 -1.88 18.04
N TYR A 65 -41.83 -1.98 18.64
CA TYR A 65 -41.27 -3.28 19.01
C TYR A 65 -42.19 -4.06 19.97
N LEU A 66 -42.96 -3.36 20.82
CA LEU A 66 -43.90 -3.98 21.75
C LEU A 66 -45.08 -4.68 21.06
N ASP A 67 -45.40 -4.29 19.82
CA ASP A 67 -46.46 -4.91 19.03
C ASP A 67 -45.96 -6.15 18.25
N ILE A 68 -44.66 -6.45 18.28
CA ILE A 68 -44.07 -7.63 17.61
C ILE A 68 -44.03 -8.79 18.60
N GLU A 69 -44.81 -9.83 18.34
CA GLU A 69 -44.89 -11.04 19.17
C GLU A 69 -43.68 -11.94 18.90
N ARG A 70 -43.47 -12.29 17.63
CA ARG A 70 -42.38 -13.18 17.20
C ARG A 70 -42.04 -13.03 15.71
N ALA A 71 -40.92 -13.61 15.31
CA ALA A 71 -40.54 -13.73 13.91
C ALA A 71 -40.48 -15.20 13.44
N VAL A 72 -40.98 -15.47 12.25
CA VAL A 72 -40.89 -16.78 11.58
C VAL A 72 -39.91 -16.68 10.41
N LEU A 73 -38.77 -17.36 10.49
CA LEU A 73 -37.78 -17.44 9.43
C LEU A 73 -38.15 -18.55 8.45
N ASP A 74 -38.09 -18.25 7.16
CA ASP A 74 -38.24 -19.25 6.12
C ASP A 74 -37.09 -20.27 6.17
N SER A 75 -37.41 -21.56 6.23
CA SER A 75 -36.45 -22.66 6.18
C SER A 75 -36.03 -23.03 4.76
N SER A 76 -36.81 -22.63 3.74
CA SER A 76 -36.54 -22.97 2.34
C SER A 76 -35.60 -22.00 1.65
N THR A 77 -35.61 -20.72 2.04
CA THR A 77 -34.72 -19.69 1.51
C THR A 77 -34.06 -18.89 2.62
N LYS A 78 -32.97 -18.17 2.31
CA LYS A 78 -32.37 -17.19 3.22
C LYS A 78 -32.94 -15.78 3.09
N ARG A 79 -33.98 -15.57 2.26
CA ARG A 79 -34.46 -14.22 1.90
C ARG A 79 -35.75 -13.81 2.61
N PHE A 80 -36.60 -14.74 3.02
CA PHE A 80 -37.91 -14.42 3.61
C PHE A 80 -37.96 -14.58 5.13
N PHE A 81 -38.73 -13.69 5.78
CA PHE A 81 -39.20 -13.85 7.16
C PHE A 81 -40.56 -13.16 7.34
N LEU A 82 -41.34 -13.65 8.29
CA LEU A 82 -42.65 -13.13 8.67
C LEU A 82 -42.57 -12.56 10.09
N LEU A 83 -43.05 -11.34 10.28
CA LEU A 83 -43.31 -10.78 11.61
C LEU A 83 -44.78 -11.02 11.95
N GLU A 84 -45.03 -11.67 13.09
CA GLU A 84 -46.37 -11.81 13.67
C GLU A 84 -46.55 -10.74 14.73
N LEU A 85 -47.66 -10.01 14.60
CA LEU A 85 -47.94 -8.81 15.38
C LEU A 85 -49.16 -9.01 16.26
N GLN A 86 -49.09 -8.45 17.46
CA GLN A 86 -50.21 -8.33 18.39
C GLN A 86 -50.36 -6.86 18.80
N PRO A 87 -50.96 -6.02 17.93
CA PRO A 87 -51.06 -4.58 18.17
C PRO A 87 -51.82 -4.28 19.47
N SER A 88 -51.22 -3.46 20.33
CA SER A 88 -51.86 -2.97 21.55
C SER A 88 -53.02 -2.02 21.24
N SER A 89 -53.97 -1.86 22.17
CA SER A 89 -55.18 -1.03 22.00
C SER A 89 -54.93 0.48 21.78
N GLY A 90 -53.67 0.92 21.78
CA GLY A 90 -53.23 2.27 21.41
C GLY A 90 -52.21 2.32 20.25
N SER A 91 -51.98 1.21 19.55
CA SER A 91 -51.06 1.16 18.41
C SER A 91 -51.65 1.86 17.19
N THR A 92 -50.79 2.55 16.44
CA THR A 92 -51.13 3.09 15.12
C THR A 92 -51.14 2.02 14.02
N TRP A 93 -50.76 0.78 14.35
CA TRP A 93 -50.67 -0.34 13.42
C TRP A 93 -51.91 -1.24 13.52
N SER A 94 -52.59 -1.48 12.40
CA SER A 94 -53.80 -2.32 12.35
C SER A 94 -53.56 -3.73 11.79
N GLY A 95 -52.35 -4.02 11.29
CA GLY A 95 -52.01 -5.31 10.71
C GLY A 95 -51.58 -6.36 11.72
N THR A 96 -51.79 -7.63 11.39
CA THR A 96 -51.39 -8.81 12.17
C THR A 96 -50.13 -9.47 11.65
N ARG A 97 -49.80 -9.28 10.36
CA ARG A 97 -48.67 -9.95 9.71
C ARG A 97 -47.93 -9.04 8.74
N ILE A 98 -46.60 -9.17 8.74
CA ILE A 98 -45.73 -8.52 7.75
C ILE A 98 -44.74 -9.55 7.21
N LEU A 99 -44.88 -9.89 5.93
CA LEU A 99 -43.91 -10.73 5.23
C LEU A 99 -42.86 -9.84 4.58
N ILE A 100 -41.59 -10.09 4.87
CA ILE A 100 -40.46 -9.30 4.40
C ILE A 100 -39.51 -10.20 3.62
N GLN A 101 -39.17 -9.79 2.40
CA GLN A 101 -38.07 -10.32 1.61
C GLN A 101 -36.89 -9.37 1.71
N SER A 102 -35.82 -9.84 2.36
CA SER A 102 -34.58 -9.10 2.57
C SER A 102 -33.40 -9.91 2.03
N PRO A 103 -32.53 -9.31 1.18
CA PRO A 103 -31.26 -9.92 0.81
C PRO A 103 -30.31 -10.12 2.01
N HIS A 104 -30.48 -9.34 3.09
CA HIS A 104 -29.63 -9.38 4.29
C HIS A 104 -30.44 -9.85 5.52
N ARG A 105 -31.37 -10.79 5.34
CA ARG A 105 -32.30 -11.26 6.38
C ARG A 105 -31.62 -11.51 7.72
N GLU A 106 -30.50 -12.22 7.74
CA GLU A 106 -29.82 -12.58 9.00
C GLU A 106 -29.41 -11.34 9.81
N LEU A 107 -28.81 -10.35 9.18
CA LEU A 107 -28.35 -9.13 9.84
C LEU A 107 -29.52 -8.22 10.22
N LEU A 108 -30.54 -8.11 9.36
CA LEU A 108 -31.75 -7.34 9.65
C LEU A 108 -32.45 -7.91 10.88
N MET A 109 -32.57 -9.24 10.95
CA MET A 109 -33.18 -9.95 12.07
C MET A 109 -32.34 -9.85 13.35
N GLN A 110 -31.02 -9.94 13.26
CA GLN A 110 -30.14 -9.74 14.40
C GLN A 110 -30.32 -8.34 14.99
N LYS A 111 -30.36 -7.30 14.13
CA LYS A 111 -30.52 -5.92 14.58
C LYS A 111 -31.91 -5.65 15.15
N LEU A 112 -32.95 -6.16 14.49
CA LEU A 112 -34.34 -6.05 14.96
C LEU A 112 -34.52 -6.73 16.32
N ALA A 113 -33.98 -7.95 16.48
CA ALA A 113 -34.01 -8.66 17.75
C ALA A 113 -33.31 -7.88 18.87
N LEU A 114 -32.13 -7.32 18.59
CA LEU A 114 -31.37 -6.53 19.56
C LEU A 114 -32.15 -5.28 20.00
N CYS A 115 -32.73 -4.52 19.07
CA CYS A 115 -33.54 -3.35 19.40
C CYS A 115 -34.83 -3.73 20.13
N TRP A 116 -35.48 -4.83 19.75
CA TRP A 116 -36.67 -5.34 20.44
C TRP A 116 -36.37 -5.69 21.90
N GLN A 117 -35.26 -6.41 22.15
CA GLN A 117 -34.84 -6.78 23.50
C GLN A 117 -34.51 -5.54 24.34
N ALA A 118 -33.80 -4.57 23.75
CA ALA A 118 -33.48 -3.32 24.40
C ALA A 118 -34.75 -2.51 24.76
N GLU A 119 -35.76 -2.47 23.89
CA GLU A 119 -37.01 -1.75 24.16
C GLU A 119 -37.85 -2.43 25.25
N ILE A 120 -37.91 -3.76 25.27
CA ILE A 120 -38.59 -4.52 26.33
C ILE A 120 -37.91 -4.29 27.69
N MET A 121 -36.58 -4.30 27.72
CA MET A 121 -35.83 -3.95 28.93
C MET A 121 -36.09 -2.51 29.37
N TYR A 122 -36.12 -1.57 28.42
CA TYR A 122 -36.31 -0.15 28.69
C TYR A 122 -37.73 0.19 29.18
N ARG A 123 -38.78 -0.41 28.59
CA ARG A 123 -40.19 -0.10 28.90
C ARG A 123 -40.78 -0.96 30.00
N LEU A 124 -40.46 -2.25 30.00
CA LEU A 124 -41.09 -3.24 30.88
C LEU A 124 -40.17 -3.68 32.03
N PHE A 125 -38.91 -3.24 32.06
CA PHE A 125 -37.91 -3.67 33.03
C PHE A 125 -37.74 -5.20 33.10
N GLN A 126 -37.94 -5.87 31.96
CA GLN A 126 -37.86 -7.32 31.82
C GLN A 126 -36.74 -7.72 30.84
N VAL A 127 -35.99 -8.78 31.17
CA VAL A 127 -35.04 -9.40 30.24
C VAL A 127 -35.76 -10.54 29.53
N LYS A 128 -36.11 -10.33 28.25
CA LYS A 128 -36.72 -11.36 27.39
C LYS A 128 -35.85 -11.63 26.17
N LYS A 129 -35.92 -12.85 25.64
CA LYS A 129 -35.31 -13.20 24.36
C LYS A 129 -36.35 -13.05 23.25
N PHE A 130 -35.97 -12.43 22.14
CA PHE A 130 -36.85 -12.30 20.99
C PHE A 130 -37.13 -13.70 20.41
N GLU A 131 -38.42 -14.05 20.29
CA GLU A 131 -38.83 -15.37 19.82
C GLU A 131 -38.67 -15.46 18.30
N VAL A 132 -37.90 -16.45 17.86
CA VAL A 132 -37.62 -16.71 16.44
C VAL A 132 -37.87 -18.18 16.14
N VAL A 133 -38.85 -18.46 15.28
CA VAL A 133 -39.26 -19.81 14.87
C VAL A 133 -38.84 -20.05 13.42
N LYS A 134 -38.60 -21.30 13.02
CA LYS A 134 -38.35 -21.67 11.61
C LYS A 134 -39.55 -22.40 11.05
N ALA A 135 -40.02 -22.00 9.86
CA ALA A 135 -41.08 -22.70 9.13
C ALA A 135 -40.82 -22.62 7.62
N ALA A 136 -41.35 -23.57 6.85
CA ALA A 136 -41.26 -23.53 5.38
C ALA A 136 -42.31 -22.55 4.84
N LEU A 137 -41.94 -21.27 4.74
CA LEU A 137 -42.83 -20.22 4.20
C LEU A 137 -42.96 -20.30 2.67
N GLY A 138 -42.03 -20.99 2.00
CA GLY A 138 -41.91 -21.11 0.55
C GLY A 138 -43.15 -21.67 -0.18
N GLU A 139 -43.92 -22.58 0.45
CA GLU A 139 -45.12 -23.18 -0.20
C GLU A 139 -46.30 -22.21 -0.31
N GLN A 140 -46.43 -21.24 0.60
CA GLN A 140 -47.47 -20.21 0.55
C GLN A 140 -47.10 -19.02 -0.36
N LEU A 141 -45.80 -18.80 -0.57
CA LEU A 141 -45.24 -17.77 -1.44
C LEU A 141 -45.30 -18.12 -2.93
N ALA A 142 -45.23 -19.42 -3.27
CA ALA A 142 -45.39 -19.92 -4.63
C ALA A 142 -46.75 -19.52 -5.27
N THR A 143 -47.77 -19.25 -4.45
CA THR A 143 -49.11 -18.83 -4.90
C THR A 143 -49.20 -17.35 -5.27
N ILE A 144 -48.21 -16.52 -4.91
CA ILE A 144 -48.21 -15.04 -5.13
C ILE A 144 -47.58 -14.62 -6.49
N LYS A 145 -47.17 -15.60 -7.32
CA LYS A 145 -46.65 -15.52 -8.72
C LYS A 145 -45.14 -15.29 -8.89
N ASN A 146 -44.57 -16.13 -9.76
CA ASN A 146 -43.37 -15.94 -10.60
C ASN A 146 -42.15 -15.27 -9.97
N LEU A 147 -41.76 -15.70 -8.77
CA LEU A 147 -40.37 -15.58 -8.34
C LEU A 147 -39.58 -16.72 -9.00
N THR A 148 -39.33 -16.61 -10.31
CA THR A 148 -38.24 -17.37 -10.91
C THR A 148 -36.98 -16.91 -10.19
N ALA A 149 -36.39 -17.75 -9.36
CA ALA A 149 -34.99 -17.61 -8.99
C ALA A 149 -34.25 -17.44 -10.32
N ASP A 150 -33.68 -16.26 -10.54
CA ASP A 150 -32.91 -15.99 -11.76
C ASP A 150 -31.87 -17.10 -11.88
N GLN A 151 -31.78 -17.75 -13.04
CA GLN A 151 -30.85 -18.86 -13.27
C GLN A 151 -29.37 -18.48 -13.06
N SER A 152 -29.06 -17.18 -12.89
CA SER A 152 -27.73 -16.68 -12.49
C SER A 152 -27.37 -16.98 -11.03
N ASP A 153 -28.33 -17.30 -10.16
CA ASP A 153 -28.09 -17.74 -8.77
C ASP A 153 -27.46 -19.17 -8.69
N LEU A 154 -27.17 -19.82 -9.83
CA LEU A 154 -26.75 -21.24 -9.92
C LEU A 154 -25.26 -21.48 -10.21
N ILE A 155 -24.44 -20.45 -10.45
CA ILE A 155 -22.98 -20.62 -10.60
C ILE A 155 -22.31 -20.37 -9.26
N LYS A 156 -22.47 -21.30 -8.32
CA LYS A 156 -21.73 -21.28 -7.07
C LYS A 156 -20.35 -21.90 -7.31
N VAL A 157 -19.29 -21.15 -7.06
CA VAL A 157 -17.94 -21.71 -7.08
C VAL A 157 -17.81 -22.68 -5.91
N GLU A 158 -17.63 -23.96 -6.22
CA GLU A 158 -17.42 -25.03 -5.24
C GLU A 158 -16.01 -24.99 -4.67
N PRO A 159 -15.80 -25.38 -3.39
CA PRO A 159 -14.48 -25.45 -2.79
C PRO A 159 -13.59 -26.47 -3.49
N PHE A 160 -12.28 -26.23 -3.46
CA PHE A 160 -11.31 -27.21 -3.92
C PHE A 160 -11.47 -28.55 -3.19
N ARG A 161 -11.05 -29.65 -3.83
CA ARG A 161 -11.02 -30.96 -3.17
C ARG A 161 -10.20 -30.88 -1.88
N GLY A 162 -10.81 -31.29 -0.77
CA GLY A 162 -10.19 -31.25 0.56
C GLY A 162 -10.50 -30.00 1.38
N TYR A 163 -11.25 -29.05 0.83
CA TYR A 163 -11.73 -27.84 1.53
C TYR A 163 -13.23 -27.92 1.81
N ALA A 164 -13.70 -27.13 2.77
CA ALA A 164 -15.11 -26.96 3.11
C ALA A 164 -15.49 -25.46 3.12
N ASP A 165 -16.75 -25.16 2.81
CA ASP A 165 -17.28 -23.79 2.63
C ASP A 165 -18.25 -23.36 3.76
N ASN A 166 -18.30 -24.13 4.85
CA ASN A 166 -19.18 -23.88 6.00
C ASN A 166 -18.65 -22.82 6.98
N PHE A 167 -17.51 -22.18 6.68
CA PHE A 167 -16.88 -21.19 7.54
C PHE A 167 -17.33 -19.78 7.18
N SER A 168 -17.70 -19.02 8.21
CA SER A 168 -18.13 -17.62 8.05
C SER A 168 -17.81 -16.80 9.31
N TYR A 169 -17.39 -15.55 9.12
CA TYR A 169 -17.16 -14.61 10.21
C TYR A 169 -17.51 -13.19 9.76
N ARG A 170 -18.22 -12.43 10.62
CA ARG A 170 -18.59 -11.01 10.40
C ARG A 170 -19.07 -10.66 8.98
N GLY A 171 -19.93 -11.50 8.39
CA GLY A 171 -20.51 -11.25 7.05
C GLY A 171 -19.65 -11.71 5.88
N TYR A 172 -18.54 -12.40 6.12
CA TYR A 172 -17.71 -13.03 5.10
C TYR A 172 -17.73 -14.55 5.23
N SER A 173 -17.71 -15.26 4.10
CA SER A 173 -17.46 -16.70 4.01
C SER A 173 -16.12 -16.96 3.36
N PHE A 174 -15.49 -18.08 3.72
CA PHE A 174 -14.20 -18.50 3.19
C PHE A 174 -14.07 -20.01 3.29
N TRP A 175 -13.08 -20.55 2.59
CA TRP A 175 -12.78 -21.97 2.59
C TRP A 175 -11.64 -22.26 3.54
N LEU A 176 -11.78 -23.31 4.34
CA LEU A 176 -10.68 -23.91 5.09
C LEU A 176 -10.55 -25.37 4.68
N ARG A 177 -9.33 -25.91 4.80
CA ARG A 177 -9.09 -27.35 4.68
C ARG A 177 -9.96 -28.13 5.67
N LYS A 178 -10.39 -29.33 5.30
CA LYS A 178 -11.11 -30.23 6.21
C LYS A 178 -10.22 -30.54 7.43
N GLY A 179 -10.81 -30.53 8.63
CA GLY A 179 -10.10 -30.73 9.91
C GLY A 179 -9.96 -29.45 10.75
N PHE A 180 -10.24 -28.27 10.19
CA PHE A 180 -10.35 -27.04 10.99
C PHE A 180 -11.70 -26.97 11.73
N GLU A 181 -11.65 -26.67 13.02
CA GLU A 181 -12.82 -26.48 13.88
C GLU A 181 -12.75 -25.13 14.63
N SER A 182 -13.90 -24.62 15.09
CA SER A 182 -13.94 -23.40 15.91
C SER A 182 -13.41 -23.69 17.31
N THR A 183 -12.42 -22.90 17.75
CA THR A 183 -11.74 -23.10 19.03
C THR A 183 -12.66 -22.91 20.24
N SER A 184 -13.64 -22.01 20.12
CA SER A 184 -14.59 -21.67 21.21
C SER A 184 -15.97 -22.29 21.01
N GLY A 185 -16.21 -22.96 19.88
CA GLY A 185 -17.55 -23.31 19.40
C GLY A 185 -18.40 -22.08 18.99
N LEU A 186 -17.85 -20.86 19.08
CA LEU A 186 -18.49 -19.62 18.66
C LEU A 186 -17.93 -19.16 17.30
N LYS A 187 -18.66 -18.26 16.63
CA LYS A 187 -18.17 -17.58 15.42
C LYS A 187 -17.27 -16.40 15.82
N ASP A 188 -16.13 -16.68 16.44
CA ASP A 188 -15.13 -15.69 16.89
C ASP A 188 -14.06 -15.38 15.82
N GLY A 189 -14.09 -16.10 14.68
CA GLY A 189 -13.14 -15.93 13.60
C GLY A 189 -11.83 -16.69 13.80
N VAL A 190 -11.75 -17.57 14.81
CA VAL A 190 -10.56 -18.36 15.13
C VAL A 190 -10.82 -19.85 14.98
N PHE A 191 -10.08 -20.48 14.05
CA PHE A 191 -10.21 -21.89 13.72
C PHE A 191 -8.89 -22.61 13.94
N GLN A 192 -8.94 -23.85 14.42
CA GLN A 192 -7.74 -24.63 14.74
C GLN A 192 -7.85 -26.03 14.14
N ASN A 193 -6.73 -26.55 13.63
CA ASN A 193 -6.56 -27.93 13.20
C ASN A 193 -5.52 -28.59 14.11
N ASP A 194 -5.98 -29.53 14.93
CA ASP A 194 -5.17 -30.20 15.96
C ASP A 194 -4.43 -31.44 15.46
N GLU A 195 -4.74 -31.94 14.26
CA GLU A 195 -4.18 -33.18 13.73
C GLU A 195 -3.00 -32.96 12.78
N GLY A 196 -2.91 -31.77 12.16
CA GLY A 196 -1.95 -31.51 11.08
C GLY A 196 -2.37 -32.23 9.79
N TRP A 197 -1.53 -32.17 8.75
CA TRP A 197 -1.83 -32.86 7.48
C TRP A 197 -0.58 -33.03 6.61
N GLU A 198 -0.66 -33.88 5.58
CA GLU A 198 0.38 -34.06 4.57
C GLU A 198 -0.11 -33.55 3.20
N VAL A 199 0.77 -32.85 2.48
CA VAL A 199 0.51 -32.37 1.11
C VAL A 199 1.67 -32.77 0.20
N ASN A 200 1.37 -33.21 -1.02
CA ASN A 200 2.37 -33.38 -2.07
C ASN A 200 2.71 -32.01 -2.67
N TYR A 201 3.91 -31.51 -2.40
CA TYR A 201 4.41 -30.23 -2.92
C TYR A 201 5.73 -30.46 -3.69
N LYS A 202 5.82 -29.97 -4.93
CA LYS A 202 6.98 -30.21 -5.84
C LYS A 202 7.40 -31.69 -5.93
N ALA A 203 6.41 -32.59 -5.99
CA ALA A 203 6.59 -34.04 -6.02
C ALA A 203 7.27 -34.65 -4.77
N GLN A 204 7.26 -33.94 -3.63
CA GLN A 204 7.70 -34.46 -2.34
C GLN A 204 6.56 -34.33 -1.30
N PRO A 205 6.40 -35.30 -0.38
CA PRO A 205 5.48 -35.17 0.72
C PRO A 205 6.01 -34.14 1.72
N VAL A 206 5.17 -33.16 2.06
CA VAL A 206 5.45 -32.13 3.07
C VAL A 206 4.44 -32.28 4.18
N VAL A 207 4.95 -32.50 5.40
CA VAL A 207 4.12 -32.65 6.61
C VAL A 207 3.96 -31.29 7.27
N VAL A 208 2.70 -30.87 7.45
CA VAL A 208 2.33 -29.71 8.24
C VAL A 208 2.04 -30.16 9.68
N PRO A 209 2.68 -29.57 10.70
CA PRO A 209 2.52 -30.00 12.08
C PRO A 209 1.10 -29.76 12.62
N PRO A 210 0.69 -30.49 13.66
CA PRO A 210 -0.57 -30.22 14.38
C PRO A 210 -0.57 -28.83 15.05
N GLY A 211 -1.75 -28.31 15.35
CA GLY A 211 -1.92 -27.05 16.07
C GLY A 211 -1.85 -25.81 15.18
N VAL A 212 -2.15 -25.95 13.87
CA VAL A 212 -2.27 -24.80 12.97
C VAL A 212 -3.54 -24.04 13.30
N ARG A 213 -3.45 -22.72 13.40
CA ARG A 213 -4.56 -21.83 13.70
C ARG A 213 -4.76 -20.81 12.59
N VAL A 214 -6.00 -20.63 12.15
CA VAL A 214 -6.43 -19.59 11.23
C VAL A 214 -7.22 -18.56 12.01
N MET A 215 -6.87 -17.29 11.84
CA MET A 215 -7.60 -16.16 12.40
C MET A 215 -8.03 -15.23 11.25
N VAL A 216 -9.33 -15.00 11.14
CA VAL A 216 -9.90 -14.02 10.21
C VAL A 216 -10.39 -12.83 11.04
N GLN A 217 -9.79 -11.67 10.83
CA GLN A 217 -10.21 -10.42 11.45
C GLN A 217 -10.88 -9.54 10.41
N VAL A 218 -12.00 -8.94 10.80
CA VAL A 218 -12.81 -8.07 9.95
C VAL A 218 -13.12 -6.82 10.76
N ASP A 219 -12.56 -5.70 10.35
CA ASP A 219 -12.76 -4.42 11.02
C ASP A 219 -14.17 -3.88 10.78
N ASN A 220 -14.56 -2.83 11.49
CA ASN A 220 -15.84 -2.19 11.24
C ASN A 220 -15.79 -1.43 9.91
N GLU A 221 -16.92 -1.38 9.19
CA GLU A 221 -17.03 -0.55 8.00
C GLU A 221 -16.84 0.93 8.35
N GLN A 222 -16.05 1.63 7.54
CA GLN A 222 -15.76 3.06 7.69
C GLN A 222 -15.94 3.78 6.34
N LEU A 223 -16.11 5.10 6.34
CA LEU A 223 -16.26 5.87 5.10
C LEU A 223 -14.92 5.95 4.36
N VAL A 224 -14.94 5.75 3.04
CA VAL A 224 -13.74 5.90 2.18
C VAL A 224 -13.12 7.28 2.34
N MET A 225 -13.95 8.32 2.51
CA MET A 225 -13.49 9.70 2.70
C MET A 225 -12.73 9.94 4.01
N ASP A 226 -12.81 9.03 4.98
CA ASP A 226 -12.08 9.15 6.24
C ASP A 226 -10.64 8.62 6.13
N LEU A 227 -10.32 7.81 5.10
CA LEU A 227 -8.95 7.37 4.83
C LEU A 227 -8.00 8.56 4.63
N GLU A 228 -8.45 9.56 3.87
CA GLU A 228 -7.67 10.76 3.55
C GLU A 228 -7.47 11.70 4.75
N LYS A 229 -8.32 11.57 5.78
CA LYS A 229 -8.21 12.36 7.01
C LYS A 229 -7.25 11.72 8.02
N SER A 230 -6.90 10.45 7.82
CA SER A 230 -6.00 9.74 8.72
C SER A 230 -4.59 10.33 8.62
N ARG A 231 -4.02 10.73 9.77
CA ARG A 231 -2.72 11.43 9.81
C ARG A 231 -1.50 10.48 9.69
N ASP A 232 -1.73 9.18 9.84
CA ASP A 232 -0.67 8.18 9.99
C ASP A 232 -0.38 7.38 8.70
N GLY A 233 -1.00 7.76 7.58
CA GLY A 233 -0.85 7.04 6.31
C GLY A 233 -1.71 5.78 6.24
N MET A 234 -2.87 5.76 6.91
CA MET A 234 -3.78 4.61 6.87
C MET A 234 -4.47 4.48 5.50
N ASP A 235 -4.40 5.50 4.65
CA ASP A 235 -4.80 5.44 3.24
C ASP A 235 -3.94 4.45 2.44
N ASP A 236 -2.68 4.26 2.83
CA ASP A 236 -1.79 3.26 2.25
C ASP A 236 -1.87 1.90 2.99
N LEU A 237 -2.38 0.89 2.29
CA LEU A 237 -2.56 -0.46 2.85
C LEU A 237 -1.25 -1.09 3.33
N ARG A 238 -0.13 -0.74 2.70
CA ARG A 238 1.19 -1.21 3.11
C ARG A 238 1.53 -0.74 4.52
N SER A 239 1.27 0.52 4.86
CA SER A 239 1.49 1.06 6.21
C SER A 239 0.66 0.31 7.26
N VAL A 240 -0.59 -0.01 6.93
CA VAL A 240 -1.47 -0.83 7.79
C VAL A 240 -0.90 -2.24 8.00
N ALA A 241 -0.45 -2.88 6.91
CA ALA A 241 0.14 -4.22 6.98
C ALA A 241 1.41 -4.27 7.86
N MET A 242 2.22 -3.21 7.83
CA MET A 242 3.44 -3.13 8.66
C MET A 242 3.12 -2.97 10.14
N GLU A 243 2.12 -2.16 10.49
CA GLU A 243 1.69 -2.03 11.89
C GLU A 243 1.06 -3.33 12.39
N TYR A 244 0.30 -4.01 11.53
CA TYR A 244 -0.24 -5.33 11.82
C TYR A 244 0.86 -6.38 12.03
N GLN A 245 1.88 -6.40 11.17
CA GLN A 245 3.06 -7.26 11.33
C GLN A 245 3.77 -6.99 12.66
N ARG A 246 3.99 -5.71 13.01
CA ARG A 246 4.61 -5.31 14.27
C ARG A 246 3.83 -5.83 15.48
N SER A 247 2.50 -5.69 15.47
CA SER A 247 1.63 -6.22 16.52
C SER A 247 1.77 -7.74 16.69
N LEU A 248 1.83 -8.49 15.57
CA LEU A 248 2.03 -9.94 15.61
C LEU A 248 3.40 -10.37 16.13
N THR A 249 4.43 -9.51 16.00
CA THR A 249 5.82 -9.83 16.35
C THR A 249 6.33 -9.16 17.62
N GLU A 250 5.53 -8.33 18.30
CA GLU A 250 5.95 -7.54 19.46
C GLU A 250 6.54 -8.39 20.59
N ASN A 251 6.00 -9.59 20.81
CA ASN A 251 6.42 -10.51 21.87
C ASN A 251 7.40 -11.60 21.39
N LEU A 252 7.95 -11.48 20.18
CA LEU A 252 8.88 -12.48 19.63
C LEU A 252 10.33 -12.01 19.84
N ASP A 253 11.08 -12.75 20.66
CA ASP A 253 12.51 -12.46 20.90
C ASP A 253 13.34 -12.43 19.61
N GLN A 254 13.06 -13.35 18.68
CA GLN A 254 13.74 -13.43 17.38
C GLN A 254 12.78 -13.92 16.30
N PHE A 255 12.67 -13.14 15.22
CA PHE A 255 11.88 -13.48 14.04
C PHE A 255 12.52 -12.99 12.74
N TYR A 256 12.07 -13.57 11.63
CA TYR A 256 12.54 -13.32 10.26
C TYR A 256 11.34 -13.07 9.35
N VAL A 257 11.37 -11.98 8.58
CA VAL A 257 10.40 -11.74 7.52
C VAL A 257 10.86 -12.47 6.27
N VAL A 258 10.10 -13.44 5.78
CA VAL A 258 10.45 -14.27 4.60
C VAL A 258 9.83 -13.69 3.34
N VAL A 259 8.58 -13.24 3.42
CA VAL A 259 7.83 -12.62 2.33
C VAL A 259 7.19 -11.33 2.84
N SER A 260 7.15 -10.30 2.00
CA SER A 260 6.38 -9.08 2.21
C SER A 260 6.17 -8.38 0.87
N GLY A 261 4.92 -8.12 0.48
CA GLY A 261 4.65 -7.44 -0.79
C GLY A 261 3.16 -7.28 -1.10
N GLN A 262 2.87 -6.63 -2.23
CA GLN A 262 1.51 -6.49 -2.74
C GLN A 262 0.94 -7.86 -3.10
N TYR A 263 -0.32 -8.08 -2.74
CA TYR A 263 -1.06 -9.31 -3.02
C TYR A 263 -2.29 -9.00 -3.87
N LEU A 264 -2.49 -9.76 -4.94
CA LEU A 264 -3.67 -9.64 -5.80
C LEU A 264 -4.64 -10.78 -5.48
N LYS A 265 -5.86 -10.41 -5.08
CA LYS A 265 -6.94 -11.38 -4.83
C LYS A 265 -7.31 -12.10 -6.13
N LYS A 266 -7.31 -13.44 -6.12
CA LYS A 266 -7.43 -14.25 -7.35
C LYS A 266 -8.83 -14.81 -7.62
N MET A 267 -9.78 -14.64 -6.70
CA MET A 267 -11.15 -15.17 -6.85
C MET A 267 -12.23 -14.13 -6.54
N ASN A 268 -13.34 -14.19 -7.27
CA ASN A 268 -14.56 -13.44 -6.99
C ASN A 268 -15.75 -14.41 -6.98
N ARG A 269 -16.16 -14.91 -5.81
CA ARG A 269 -17.17 -15.98 -5.70
C ARG A 269 -18.62 -15.46 -5.74
N THR A 270 -18.83 -14.17 -5.48
CA THR A 270 -20.15 -13.57 -5.29
C THR A 270 -20.44 -12.42 -6.25
N ASP A 271 -19.67 -12.32 -7.34
CA ASP A 271 -19.73 -11.21 -8.29
C ASP A 271 -19.63 -9.84 -7.57
N ASP A 272 -18.70 -9.76 -6.61
CA ASP A 272 -18.46 -8.55 -5.83
C ASP A 272 -17.82 -7.48 -6.72
N ILE A 273 -18.48 -6.34 -6.85
CA ILE A 273 -18.02 -5.20 -7.64
C ILE A 273 -17.13 -4.22 -6.84
N ALA A 274 -16.97 -4.47 -5.53
CA ALA A 274 -16.09 -3.68 -4.67
C ALA A 274 -14.65 -3.77 -5.17
N SER A 275 -13.86 -2.71 -4.94
CA SER A 275 -12.42 -2.74 -5.19
C SER A 275 -11.72 -3.53 -4.08
N TRP A 276 -10.67 -4.28 -4.43
CA TRP A 276 -9.88 -5.07 -3.49
C TRP A 276 -8.39 -4.79 -3.68
N ASP A 277 -7.76 -4.21 -2.66
CA ASP A 277 -6.30 -4.10 -2.55
C ASP A 277 -5.80 -5.13 -1.53
N GLY A 278 -4.62 -5.70 -1.76
CA GLY A 278 -4.04 -6.71 -0.88
C GLY A 278 -2.56 -6.48 -0.59
N TRP A 279 -2.14 -6.87 0.63
CA TRP A 279 -0.75 -6.95 1.04
C TRP A 279 -0.51 -8.25 1.81
N GLU A 280 0.55 -8.97 1.48
CA GLU A 280 0.94 -10.20 2.18
C GLU A 280 2.25 -10.03 2.94
N PHE A 281 2.40 -10.81 4.00
CA PHE A 281 3.70 -11.06 4.61
C PHE A 281 3.77 -12.46 5.26
N PHE A 282 4.98 -13.00 5.34
CA PHE A 282 5.27 -14.25 6.04
C PHE A 282 6.40 -14.02 7.03
N VAL A 283 6.15 -14.31 8.31
CA VAL A 283 7.12 -14.19 9.39
C VAL A 283 7.42 -15.56 9.99
N ARG A 284 8.69 -15.88 10.22
CA ARG A 284 9.12 -17.09 10.92
C ARG A 284 9.87 -16.73 12.19
N SER A 285 9.45 -17.29 13.31
CA SER A 285 10.19 -17.26 14.58
C SER A 285 10.66 -18.66 14.97
N LYS A 286 11.29 -18.79 16.15
CA LYS A 286 11.68 -20.10 16.70
C LYS A 286 10.48 -20.98 17.03
N GLU A 287 9.39 -20.37 17.50
CA GLU A 287 8.22 -21.09 18.01
C GLU A 287 7.10 -21.18 16.97
N TYR A 288 6.86 -20.11 16.21
CA TYR A 288 5.75 -19.99 15.28
C TYR A 288 6.13 -19.34 13.95
N ALA A 289 5.44 -19.75 12.89
CA ALA A 289 5.38 -19.05 11.62
C ALA A 289 4.00 -18.43 11.44
N PHE A 290 3.94 -17.25 10.84
CA PHE A 290 2.75 -16.47 10.57
C PHE A 290 2.71 -16.14 9.07
N ALA A 291 1.74 -16.68 8.34
CA ALA A 291 1.38 -16.18 7.02
C ALA A 291 0.21 -15.22 7.19
N CYS A 292 0.27 -14.05 6.56
CA CYS A 292 -0.79 -13.06 6.62
C CYS A 292 -1.09 -12.50 5.24
N VAL A 293 -2.38 -12.39 4.91
CA VAL A 293 -2.86 -11.56 3.80
C VAL A 293 -3.86 -10.55 4.38
N LEU A 294 -3.53 -9.28 4.22
CA LEU A 294 -4.40 -8.15 4.56
C LEU A 294 -5.06 -7.66 3.28
N PHE A 295 -6.38 -7.50 3.30
CA PHE A 295 -7.15 -6.88 2.25
C PHE A 295 -7.77 -5.58 2.71
N ARG A 296 -7.92 -4.65 1.77
CA ARG A 296 -8.82 -3.51 1.86
C ARG A 296 -9.88 -3.62 0.78
N ARG A 297 -11.13 -3.80 1.22
CA ARG A 297 -12.31 -3.83 0.34
C ARG A 297 -12.94 -2.46 0.32
N GLN A 298 -12.97 -1.76 -0.81
CA GLN A 298 -13.49 -0.38 -0.94
C GLN A 298 -14.71 -0.31 -1.86
N TYR A 299 -15.49 0.77 -1.70
CA TYR A 299 -16.71 1.01 -2.47
C TYR A 299 -17.73 -0.12 -2.28
N ILE A 300 -17.92 -0.55 -1.02
CA ILE A 300 -18.78 -1.68 -0.66
C ILE A 300 -20.26 -1.39 -1.00
N PRO A 301 -20.93 -2.27 -1.78
CA PRO A 301 -22.38 -2.18 -2.03
C PRO A 301 -23.22 -2.24 -0.75
N PRO A 302 -24.40 -1.59 -0.71
CA PRO A 302 -25.13 -1.02 -1.84
C PRO A 302 -24.89 0.48 -2.09
N LEU A 303 -24.16 1.16 -1.21
CA LEU A 303 -23.92 2.62 -1.27
C LEU A 303 -22.56 3.03 -1.81
N CYS A 304 -21.62 2.08 -1.87
CA CYS A 304 -20.34 2.25 -2.53
C CYS A 304 -19.49 3.37 -1.93
N SER A 305 -19.57 3.56 -0.62
CA SER A 305 -18.93 4.67 0.09
C SER A 305 -18.14 4.25 1.31
N THR A 306 -18.24 2.99 1.67
CA THR A 306 -17.51 2.42 2.79
C THR A 306 -16.37 1.54 2.30
N TYR A 307 -15.38 1.40 3.15
CA TYR A 307 -14.33 0.41 3.04
C TYR A 307 -14.27 -0.42 4.32
N GLN A 308 -13.58 -1.54 4.23
CA GLN A 308 -13.33 -2.44 5.36
C GLN A 308 -12.01 -3.16 5.15
N ASP A 309 -11.18 -3.19 6.18
CA ASP A 309 -9.93 -3.95 6.20
C ASP A 309 -10.17 -5.35 6.80
N ILE A 310 -9.55 -6.35 6.18
CA ILE A 310 -9.74 -7.78 6.49
C ILE A 310 -8.38 -8.45 6.56
N ALA A 311 -8.04 -9.05 7.70
CA ALA A 311 -6.79 -9.79 7.86
C ALA A 311 -7.05 -11.29 7.96
N VAL A 312 -6.34 -12.07 7.14
CA VAL A 312 -6.26 -13.54 7.25
C VAL A 312 -4.89 -13.88 7.79
N VAL A 313 -4.84 -14.52 8.95
CA VAL A 313 -3.59 -14.93 9.60
C VAL A 313 -3.59 -16.43 9.81
N VAL A 314 -2.61 -17.13 9.23
CA VAL A 314 -2.33 -18.54 9.50
C VAL A 314 -1.11 -18.63 10.40
N ARG A 315 -1.32 -19.12 11.63
CA ARG A 315 -0.27 -19.39 12.62
C ARG A 315 0.03 -20.89 12.64
N CYS A 316 1.27 -21.26 12.35
CA CYS A 316 1.76 -22.64 12.36
C CYS A 316 2.90 -22.79 13.37
N PRO A 317 2.95 -23.85 14.18
CA PRO A 317 4.15 -24.17 14.96
C PRO A 317 5.38 -24.32 14.05
N ALA A 318 6.52 -23.73 14.43
CA ALA A 318 7.71 -23.63 13.59
C ALA A 318 8.70 -24.80 13.75
N GLN A 319 8.51 -25.64 14.77
CA GLN A 319 9.43 -26.74 15.07
C GLN A 319 9.47 -27.73 13.90
N GLY A 320 10.65 -27.95 13.33
CA GLY A 320 10.84 -28.87 12.20
C GLY A 320 10.43 -28.32 10.83
N MET A 321 9.95 -27.06 10.72
CA MET A 321 9.55 -26.49 9.42
C MET A 321 10.74 -26.37 8.45
N THR A 322 10.56 -26.90 7.25
CA THR A 322 11.46 -26.72 6.10
C THR A 322 11.04 -25.51 5.26
N ASN A 323 11.84 -25.17 4.25
CA ASN A 323 11.45 -24.13 3.28
C ASN A 323 10.15 -24.51 2.55
N ASP A 324 10.01 -25.77 2.12
CA ASP A 324 8.78 -26.23 1.47
C ASP A 324 7.58 -26.21 2.41
N SER A 325 7.78 -26.48 3.71
CA SER A 325 6.72 -26.33 4.72
C SER A 325 6.25 -24.87 4.83
N CYS A 326 7.16 -23.90 4.75
CA CYS A 326 6.81 -22.48 4.74
C CYS A 326 5.97 -22.10 3.52
N GLU A 327 6.37 -22.55 2.32
CA GLU A 327 5.62 -22.30 1.09
C GLU A 327 4.23 -22.95 1.13
N VAL A 328 4.09 -24.17 1.66
CA VAL A 328 2.78 -24.82 1.83
C VAL A 328 1.86 -24.03 2.78
N ILE A 329 2.39 -23.49 3.89
CA ILE A 329 1.59 -22.65 4.80
C ILE A 329 1.20 -21.32 4.14
N LEU A 330 2.09 -20.75 3.34
CA LEU A 330 1.80 -19.54 2.59
C LEU A 330 0.70 -19.78 1.54
N ASP A 331 0.78 -20.87 0.79
CA ASP A 331 -0.25 -21.28 -0.19
C ASP A 331 -1.61 -21.56 0.49
N GLU A 332 -1.61 -22.16 1.68
CA GLU A 332 -2.83 -22.35 2.48
C GLU A 332 -3.44 -20.99 2.86
N CYS A 333 -2.62 -20.03 3.29
CA CYS A 333 -3.08 -18.66 3.58
C CYS A 333 -3.65 -17.97 2.33
N HIS A 334 -3.02 -18.13 1.17
CA HIS A 334 -3.51 -17.60 -0.11
C HIS A 334 -4.86 -18.22 -0.50
N CYS A 335 -5.02 -19.54 -0.35
CA CYS A 335 -6.29 -20.21 -0.64
C CYS A 335 -7.44 -19.66 0.22
N ILE A 336 -7.19 -19.48 1.53
CA ILE A 336 -8.17 -18.91 2.46
C ILE A 336 -8.49 -17.47 2.05
N ALA A 337 -7.47 -16.64 1.86
CA ALA A 337 -7.59 -15.24 1.50
C ALA A 337 -8.34 -15.03 0.17
N ASP A 338 -7.96 -15.75 -0.88
CA ASP A 338 -8.61 -15.66 -2.18
C ASP A 338 -10.09 -16.07 -2.10
N SER A 339 -10.40 -17.11 -1.31
CA SER A 339 -11.76 -17.60 -1.13
C SER A 339 -12.67 -16.69 -0.30
N ILE A 340 -12.13 -15.67 0.39
CA ILE A 340 -12.97 -14.72 1.14
C ILE A 340 -13.96 -14.04 0.20
N SER A 341 -15.23 -14.05 0.57
CA SER A 341 -16.31 -13.39 -0.17
C SER A 341 -17.44 -13.01 0.78
N SER A 342 -18.17 -11.96 0.45
CA SER A 342 -19.38 -11.56 1.18
C SER A 342 -20.35 -12.74 1.30
N VAL A 343 -21.03 -12.91 2.44
CA VAL A 343 -22.14 -13.90 2.55
C VAL A 343 -23.40 -13.42 1.84
N TYR A 344 -23.46 -12.13 1.50
CA TYR A 344 -24.56 -11.51 0.79
C TYR A 344 -24.25 -11.53 -0.71
N GLU A 345 -25.00 -12.35 -1.43
CA GLU A 345 -24.93 -12.45 -2.88
C GLU A 345 -25.77 -11.35 -3.54
N ASN A 346 -25.25 -10.78 -4.63
CA ASN A 346 -25.99 -9.88 -5.52
C ASN A 346 -26.66 -8.70 -4.80
N VAL A 347 -25.90 -8.02 -3.93
CA VAL A 347 -26.35 -6.80 -3.22
C VAL A 347 -26.43 -5.66 -4.25
N GLY A 348 -27.58 -5.57 -4.92
CA GLY A 348 -27.81 -4.56 -5.96
C GLY A 348 -27.53 -3.13 -5.48
N ILE A 349 -27.11 -2.27 -6.41
CA ILE A 349 -26.66 -0.91 -6.11
C ILE A 349 -27.82 0.05 -5.92
N TYR A 350 -27.71 0.90 -4.89
CA TYR A 350 -28.66 2.00 -4.69
C TYR A 350 -28.25 3.17 -5.58
N LYS A 351 -28.52 3.03 -6.88
CA LYS A 351 -28.13 3.99 -7.91
C LYS A 351 -28.50 5.44 -7.58
N ARG A 352 -29.68 5.70 -7.01
CA ARG A 352 -30.11 7.08 -6.66
C ARG A 352 -29.23 7.71 -5.57
N PRO A 353 -29.05 7.11 -4.37
CA PRO A 353 -28.08 7.60 -3.39
C PRO A 353 -26.66 7.75 -3.92
N VAL A 354 -26.17 6.78 -4.70
CA VAL A 354 -24.84 6.86 -5.31
C VAL A 354 -24.76 8.05 -6.27
N GLN A 355 -25.77 8.25 -7.12
CA GLN A 355 -25.86 9.40 -8.02
C GLN A 355 -25.89 10.72 -7.25
N ALA A 356 -26.69 10.83 -6.18
CA ALA A 356 -26.74 12.04 -5.37
C ALA A 356 -25.37 12.40 -4.74
N ARG A 357 -24.54 11.39 -4.44
CA ARG A 357 -23.17 11.60 -3.95
C ARG A 357 -22.21 12.05 -5.05
N LEU A 358 -22.33 11.47 -6.24
CA LEU A 358 -21.62 11.93 -7.43
C LEU A 358 -21.99 13.38 -7.74
N ASP A 359 -23.27 13.73 -7.70
CA ASP A 359 -23.77 15.07 -7.98
C ASP A 359 -23.33 16.09 -6.93
N THR A 360 -23.19 15.67 -5.67
CA THR A 360 -22.64 16.52 -4.59
C THR A 360 -21.11 16.49 -4.50
N LEU A 361 -20.45 15.84 -5.47
CA LEU A 361 -18.99 15.77 -5.63
C LEU A 361 -18.25 15.25 -4.38
N HIS A 362 -18.79 14.22 -3.74
CA HIS A 362 -18.22 13.63 -2.51
C HIS A 362 -17.29 12.44 -2.74
N PHE A 363 -16.96 12.09 -3.98
CA PHE A 363 -16.03 11.00 -4.27
C PHE A 363 -14.58 11.52 -4.35
N THR A 364 -13.64 10.63 -4.05
CA THR A 364 -12.22 10.81 -4.35
C THR A 364 -11.96 10.62 -5.84
N GLU A 365 -10.76 10.95 -6.31
CA GLU A 365 -10.33 10.78 -7.70
C GLU A 365 -10.52 9.31 -8.17
N ASP A 366 -10.05 8.36 -7.36
CA ASP A 366 -10.22 6.93 -7.63
C ASP A 366 -11.68 6.49 -7.51
N GLY A 367 -12.45 7.15 -6.66
CA GLY A 367 -13.88 6.94 -6.53
C GLY A 367 -14.66 7.33 -7.78
N TYR A 368 -14.31 8.45 -8.43
CA TYR A 368 -14.92 8.82 -9.72
C TYR A 368 -14.56 7.82 -10.82
N ARG A 369 -13.29 7.38 -10.90
CA ARG A 369 -12.86 6.36 -11.88
C ARG A 369 -13.58 5.04 -11.67
N TRP A 370 -13.68 4.61 -10.42
CA TRP A 370 -14.39 3.38 -10.05
C TRP A 370 -15.87 3.47 -10.42
N ALA A 371 -16.56 4.57 -10.10
CA ALA A 371 -17.98 4.74 -10.40
C ALA A 371 -18.26 4.79 -11.91
N GLU A 372 -17.41 5.47 -12.69
CA GLU A 372 -17.53 5.52 -14.15
C GLU A 372 -17.25 4.14 -14.76
N GLY A 373 -16.17 3.47 -14.34
CA GLY A 373 -15.73 2.18 -14.89
C GLY A 373 -16.60 0.98 -14.49
N GLN A 374 -17.03 0.90 -13.22
CA GLN A 374 -17.79 -0.25 -12.71
C GLN A 374 -19.31 -0.05 -12.79
N LEU A 375 -19.80 1.18 -12.65
CA LEU A 375 -21.24 1.46 -12.62
C LEU A 375 -21.75 2.20 -13.86
N GLY A 376 -20.86 2.74 -14.70
CA GLY A 376 -21.25 3.65 -15.79
C GLY A 376 -21.90 4.94 -15.29
N MET A 377 -21.59 5.35 -14.06
CA MET A 377 -22.20 6.51 -13.40
C MET A 377 -21.20 7.66 -13.32
N VAL A 378 -21.66 8.87 -13.67
CA VAL A 378 -20.86 10.10 -13.63
C VAL A 378 -21.64 11.22 -12.93
N PRO A 379 -20.97 12.23 -12.36
CA PRO A 379 -21.67 13.40 -11.80
C PRO A 379 -22.51 14.13 -12.85
N VAL A 380 -23.64 14.70 -12.44
CA VAL A 380 -24.46 15.61 -13.28
C VAL A 380 -23.64 16.78 -13.82
N HIS A 381 -22.59 17.17 -13.10
CA HIS A 381 -21.66 18.23 -13.49
C HIS A 381 -20.64 17.83 -14.56
N ARG A 382 -20.65 16.59 -15.07
CA ARG A 382 -19.70 16.11 -16.09
C ARG A 382 -19.69 17.01 -17.33
N ARG A 383 -20.85 17.43 -17.85
CA ARG A 383 -20.92 18.32 -19.03
C ARG A 383 -20.34 19.72 -18.72
N VAL A 384 -20.53 20.21 -17.51
CA VAL A 384 -19.98 21.51 -17.05
C VAL A 384 -18.46 21.42 -16.89
N ALA A 385 -17.95 20.32 -16.34
CA ALA A 385 -16.52 20.05 -16.29
C ALA A 385 -15.90 19.90 -17.69
N CYS A 386 -16.62 19.28 -18.64
CA CYS A 386 -16.18 19.22 -20.04
C CYS A 386 -16.08 20.63 -20.66
N ARG A 387 -17.02 21.54 -20.36
CA ARG A 387 -16.95 22.95 -20.78
C ARG A 387 -15.70 23.65 -20.21
N PHE A 388 -15.38 23.41 -18.94
CA PHE A 388 -14.16 23.93 -18.31
C PHE A 388 -12.90 23.41 -19.03
N VAL A 389 -12.75 22.08 -19.19
CA VAL A 389 -11.58 21.48 -19.84
C VAL A 389 -11.49 21.87 -21.32
N LYS A 390 -12.61 21.90 -22.06
CA LYS A 390 -12.64 22.35 -23.45
C LYS A 390 -12.16 23.79 -23.59
N SER A 391 -12.56 24.68 -22.69
CA SER A 391 -12.13 26.09 -22.71
C SER A 391 -10.61 26.20 -22.50
N LEU A 392 -10.04 25.42 -21.57
CA LEU A 392 -8.58 25.36 -21.38
C LEU A 392 -7.87 24.85 -22.63
N VAL A 393 -8.33 23.71 -23.15
CA VAL A 393 -7.79 23.09 -24.37
C VAL A 393 -7.82 24.08 -25.54
N LYS A 394 -8.95 24.75 -25.77
CA LYS A 394 -9.12 25.70 -26.88
C LYS A 394 -8.15 26.87 -26.79
N ILE A 395 -8.01 27.46 -25.60
CA ILE A 395 -7.07 28.56 -25.36
C ILE A 395 -5.64 28.12 -25.70
N LEU A 396 -5.24 26.92 -25.24
CA LEU A 396 -3.89 26.40 -25.48
C LEU A 396 -3.66 25.98 -26.94
N VAL A 397 -4.66 25.41 -27.63
CA VAL A 397 -4.59 25.09 -29.06
C VAL A 397 -4.44 26.35 -29.91
N ASN A 398 -5.21 27.41 -29.60
CA ASN A 398 -5.11 28.69 -30.32
C ASN A 398 -3.72 29.34 -30.18
N GLU A 399 -3.01 29.06 -29.09
CA GLU A 399 -1.63 29.52 -28.83
C GLU A 399 -0.57 28.49 -29.26
N SER A 400 -0.97 27.42 -29.96
CA SER A 400 -0.09 26.32 -30.40
C SER A 400 0.75 25.71 -29.26
N ALA A 401 0.21 25.68 -28.06
CA ALA A 401 0.90 25.21 -26.85
C ALA A 401 0.72 23.71 -26.58
N LEU A 402 -0.19 23.04 -27.31
CA LEU A 402 -0.44 21.61 -27.24
C LEU A 402 0.06 20.91 -28.50
N TRP A 403 0.59 19.69 -28.34
CA TRP A 403 1.16 18.90 -29.43
C TRP A 403 0.11 18.17 -30.26
N ASP A 404 -0.99 17.75 -29.64
CA ASP A 404 -2.15 17.14 -30.30
C ASP A 404 -3.29 18.17 -30.36
N GLU A 405 -3.46 18.84 -31.49
CA GLU A 405 -4.56 19.81 -31.70
C GLU A 405 -5.92 19.11 -31.87
N SER A 406 -5.94 17.81 -32.21
CA SER A 406 -7.18 17.06 -32.48
C SER A 406 -8.04 16.85 -31.23
N ILE A 407 -7.45 17.02 -30.04
CA ILE A 407 -8.15 16.95 -28.74
C ILE A 407 -9.29 17.96 -28.65
N GLU A 408 -9.24 19.09 -29.37
CA GLU A 408 -10.31 20.07 -29.41
C GLU A 408 -11.61 19.45 -29.97
N HIS A 409 -11.46 18.49 -30.89
CA HIS A 409 -12.55 17.79 -31.57
C HIS A 409 -12.87 16.43 -30.95
N ALA A 410 -12.43 16.17 -29.72
CA ALA A 410 -12.78 14.95 -29.00
C ALA A 410 -14.31 14.78 -28.92
N GLU A 411 -14.82 13.54 -29.07
CA GLU A 411 -16.27 13.27 -29.04
C GLU A 411 -16.92 13.76 -27.73
N VAL A 412 -16.18 13.71 -26.62
CA VAL A 412 -16.62 14.22 -25.30
C VAL A 412 -16.87 15.73 -25.29
N PHE A 413 -16.40 16.50 -26.28
CA PHE A 413 -16.57 17.94 -26.43
C PHE A 413 -17.63 18.35 -27.46
N LYS A 414 -18.29 17.37 -28.08
CA LYS A 414 -19.39 17.60 -29.00
C LYS A 414 -20.54 18.33 -28.28
N ASP A 415 -21.11 19.33 -28.95
CA ASP A 415 -22.22 20.15 -28.44
C ASP A 415 -21.95 20.83 -27.07
N ILE A 416 -20.68 21.07 -26.74
CA ILE A 416 -20.27 21.81 -25.54
C ILE A 416 -19.74 23.18 -25.96
N ALA A 417 -20.34 24.23 -25.40
CA ALA A 417 -19.88 25.60 -25.58
C ALA A 417 -18.54 25.82 -24.86
N GLU A 418 -17.68 26.61 -25.47
CA GLU A 418 -16.42 27.10 -24.88
C GLU A 418 -16.63 28.49 -24.26
N MET A 419 -15.74 28.87 -23.35
CA MET A 419 -15.76 30.18 -22.71
C MET A 419 -14.40 30.85 -22.83
N SER A 420 -14.41 32.18 -22.96
CA SER A 420 -13.18 32.98 -23.02
C SER A 420 -12.41 32.98 -21.69
N ASP A 421 -13.13 32.94 -20.56
CA ASP A 421 -12.58 32.79 -19.22
C ASP A 421 -13.06 31.46 -18.60
N PRO A 422 -12.17 30.45 -18.49
CA PRO A 422 -12.51 29.17 -17.87
C PRO A 422 -13.00 29.30 -16.42
N LEU A 423 -12.53 30.29 -15.65
CA LEU A 423 -12.88 30.45 -14.23
C LEU A 423 -14.31 30.94 -14.00
N GLN A 424 -15.00 31.42 -15.03
CA GLN A 424 -16.43 31.71 -14.94
C GLN A 424 -17.25 30.42 -14.73
N VAL A 425 -16.80 29.26 -15.25
CA VAL A 425 -17.51 27.98 -15.08
C VAL A 425 -17.67 27.58 -13.61
N PRO A 426 -16.61 27.51 -12.77
CA PRO A 426 -16.79 27.23 -11.35
C PRO A 426 -17.52 28.36 -10.61
N GLN A 427 -17.42 29.61 -11.04
CA GLN A 427 -18.17 30.73 -10.43
C GLN A 427 -19.69 30.57 -10.64
N GLU A 428 -20.13 30.19 -11.84
CA GLU A 428 -21.52 29.86 -12.16
C GLU A 428 -22.03 28.74 -11.24
N LEU A 429 -21.30 27.62 -11.13
CA LEU A 429 -21.68 26.48 -10.27
C LEU A 429 -21.79 26.85 -8.79
N ILE A 430 -20.91 27.72 -8.29
CA ILE A 430 -20.97 28.20 -6.90
C ILE A 430 -22.18 29.11 -6.72
N SER A 431 -22.46 29.99 -7.69
CA SER A 431 -23.58 30.93 -7.67
C SER A 431 -24.94 30.20 -7.74
N GLU A 432 -25.08 29.19 -8.59
CA GLU A 432 -26.29 28.38 -8.70
C GLU A 432 -26.64 27.71 -7.37
N ALA A 433 -25.63 27.23 -6.65
CA ALA A 433 -25.80 26.59 -5.35
C ALA A 433 -26.27 27.56 -4.25
N GLU A 434 -26.07 28.87 -4.38
CA GLU A 434 -26.51 29.86 -3.37
C GLU A 434 -28.04 29.82 -3.15
N SER A 435 -28.79 29.53 -4.20
CA SER A 435 -30.25 29.37 -4.11
C SER A 435 -30.69 28.23 -3.17
N LEU A 436 -29.83 27.21 -3.01
CA LEU A 436 -30.08 26.03 -2.19
C LEU A 436 -29.64 26.18 -0.73
N LEU A 437 -28.80 27.17 -0.41
CA LEU A 437 -28.17 27.29 0.91
C LEU A 437 -29.04 27.97 1.99
N GLN A 438 -30.03 28.80 1.59
CA GLN A 438 -31.01 29.52 2.44
C GLN A 438 -30.42 30.16 3.74
N THR A 439 -31.26 30.69 4.64
CA THR A 439 -30.88 31.41 5.89
C THR A 439 -30.36 30.48 7.00
N SER A 440 -29.35 29.67 6.68
CA SER A 440 -28.69 28.76 7.60
C SER A 440 -27.48 29.44 8.24
N SER A 441 -27.24 29.21 9.55
CA SER A 441 -26.10 29.80 10.27
C SER A 441 -24.75 29.32 9.74
N ASP A 442 -24.73 28.19 9.04
CA ASP A 442 -23.58 27.53 8.42
C ASP A 442 -23.51 27.76 6.88
N ARG A 443 -24.30 28.70 6.33
CA ARG A 443 -24.34 29.01 4.89
C ARG A 443 -22.95 29.18 4.26
N LEU A 444 -22.10 29.98 4.90
CA LEU A 444 -20.76 30.30 4.39
C LEU A 444 -19.86 29.06 4.37
N GLU A 445 -19.94 28.24 5.41
CA GLU A 445 -19.18 26.99 5.54
C GLU A 445 -19.59 25.99 4.47
N ARG A 446 -20.89 25.84 4.21
CA ARG A 446 -21.42 24.97 3.15
C ARG A 446 -21.03 25.44 1.75
N ARG A 447 -21.11 26.75 1.49
CA ARG A 447 -20.66 27.35 0.22
C ARG A 447 -19.19 27.08 -0.03
N ASN A 448 -18.37 27.24 0.99
CA ASN A 448 -16.92 27.05 0.89
C ASN A 448 -16.57 25.56 0.75
N ALA A 449 -17.26 24.67 1.46
CA ALA A 449 -17.16 23.24 1.24
C ALA A 449 -17.55 22.82 -0.19
N TRP A 450 -18.57 23.45 -0.77
CA TRP A 450 -18.95 23.21 -2.16
C TRP A 450 -17.86 23.64 -3.15
N ALA A 451 -17.29 24.83 -2.96
CA ALA A 451 -16.19 25.32 -3.80
C ALA A 451 -14.96 24.39 -3.77
N VAL A 452 -14.61 23.85 -2.61
CA VAL A 452 -13.51 22.87 -2.45
C VAL A 452 -13.79 21.60 -3.28
N ARG A 453 -15.02 21.09 -3.24
CA ARG A 453 -15.39 19.88 -3.99
C ARG A 453 -15.38 20.12 -5.50
N ILE A 454 -15.84 21.28 -5.97
CA ILE A 454 -15.73 21.66 -7.39
C ILE A 454 -14.26 21.71 -7.80
N ALA A 455 -13.40 22.40 -7.05
CA ALA A 455 -11.98 22.50 -7.36
C ALA A 455 -11.32 21.12 -7.45
N ARG A 456 -11.61 20.22 -6.50
CA ARG A 456 -11.11 18.84 -6.52
C ARG A 456 -11.61 18.04 -7.73
N TYR A 457 -12.89 18.10 -8.05
CA TYR A 457 -13.44 17.41 -9.21
C TYR A 457 -12.89 17.96 -10.53
N PHE A 458 -12.70 19.27 -10.63
CA PHE A 458 -12.12 19.90 -11.82
C PHE A 458 -10.64 19.56 -11.95
N ALA A 459 -9.90 19.47 -10.84
CA ALA A 459 -8.53 18.96 -10.82
C ALA A 459 -8.46 17.53 -11.38
N PHE A 460 -9.35 16.64 -10.92
CA PHE A 460 -9.49 15.29 -11.49
C PHE A 460 -9.78 15.32 -12.99
N CYS A 461 -10.68 16.18 -13.45
CA CYS A 461 -11.08 16.27 -14.86
C CYS A 461 -9.95 16.78 -15.76
N VAL A 462 -9.17 17.77 -15.29
CA VAL A 462 -7.99 18.30 -15.97
C VAL A 462 -6.85 17.29 -15.97
N ASP A 463 -6.72 16.49 -14.91
CA ASP A 463 -5.70 15.46 -14.77
C ASP A 463 -6.15 14.10 -15.33
N GLY A 464 -6.62 14.12 -16.58
CA GLY A 464 -6.98 12.92 -17.35
C GLY A 464 -8.34 12.29 -17.03
N GLY A 465 -9.12 12.82 -16.08
CA GLY A 465 -10.46 12.30 -15.76
C GLY A 465 -11.51 12.44 -16.87
N ILE A 466 -11.26 13.28 -17.89
CA ILE A 466 -12.12 13.42 -19.08
C ILE A 466 -11.43 12.91 -20.35
N LEU A 467 -10.18 13.32 -20.59
CA LEU A 467 -9.47 13.06 -21.85
C LEU A 467 -8.41 11.93 -21.73
N GLY A 468 -8.28 11.28 -20.58
CA GLY A 468 -7.23 10.32 -20.31
C GLY A 468 -5.84 10.96 -20.41
N GLU A 469 -4.87 10.20 -20.89
CA GLU A 469 -3.47 10.66 -21.02
C GLU A 469 -3.29 11.76 -22.08
N ARG A 470 -4.29 12.04 -22.93
CA ARG A 470 -4.19 13.06 -23.99
C ARG A 470 -4.17 14.49 -23.45
N PHE A 471 -4.73 14.72 -22.27
CA PHE A 471 -4.65 16.01 -21.59
C PHE A 471 -4.63 15.80 -20.09
N THR A 472 -3.53 16.23 -19.48
CA THR A 472 -3.24 16.06 -18.06
C THR A 472 -2.82 17.37 -17.43
N PHE A 473 -2.84 17.46 -16.11
CA PHE A 473 -2.43 18.68 -15.42
C PHE A 473 -0.93 19.02 -15.64
N PRO A 474 0.00 18.04 -15.69
CA PRO A 474 1.38 18.29 -16.14
C PRO A 474 1.48 18.97 -17.51
N LEU A 475 0.65 18.57 -18.48
CA LEU A 475 0.65 19.19 -19.82
C LEU A 475 0.23 20.67 -19.76
N LEU A 476 -0.74 21.02 -18.90
CA LEU A 476 -1.11 22.40 -18.62
C LEU A 476 0.08 23.19 -18.06
N ILE A 477 0.83 22.65 -17.10
CA ILE A 477 2.01 23.33 -16.53
C ILE A 477 3.08 23.55 -17.61
N GLN A 478 3.36 22.54 -18.43
CA GLN A 478 4.38 22.60 -19.48
C GLN A 478 4.06 23.61 -20.60
N SER A 479 2.79 24.00 -20.73
CA SER A 479 2.35 25.04 -21.67
C SER A 479 2.69 26.46 -21.21
N LEU A 480 2.90 26.67 -19.90
CA LEU A 480 3.18 27.99 -19.34
C LEU A 480 4.50 28.55 -19.87
N GLY A 481 4.53 29.87 -20.08
CA GLY A 481 5.66 30.57 -20.69
C GLY A 481 5.85 30.34 -22.20
N ARG A 482 5.07 29.45 -22.83
CA ARG A 482 5.01 29.28 -24.30
C ARG A 482 3.82 30.01 -24.93
N VAL A 483 2.93 30.54 -24.10
CA VAL A 483 1.71 31.26 -24.46
C VAL A 483 1.88 32.76 -24.22
N SER A 484 0.97 33.57 -24.75
CA SER A 484 0.90 35.01 -24.46
C SER A 484 0.79 35.32 -22.96
N SER A 485 1.27 36.51 -22.53
CA SER A 485 1.31 36.91 -21.11
C SER A 485 -0.07 36.93 -20.44
N ASP A 486 -1.12 37.29 -21.20
CA ASP A 486 -2.49 37.34 -20.70
C ASP A 486 -3.02 35.91 -20.47
N VAL A 487 -2.74 34.99 -21.39
CA VAL A 487 -3.08 33.57 -21.23
C VAL A 487 -2.30 32.94 -20.08
N ASP A 488 -1.00 33.23 -19.95
CA ASP A 488 -0.17 32.75 -18.84
C ASP A 488 -0.73 33.18 -17.48
N THR A 489 -1.19 34.44 -17.38
CA THR A 489 -1.83 34.98 -16.17
C THR A 489 -3.17 34.26 -15.89
N SER A 490 -3.97 34.02 -16.93
CA SER A 490 -5.22 33.28 -16.83
C SER A 490 -5.01 31.83 -16.37
N MET A 491 -4.03 31.12 -16.96
CA MET A 491 -3.70 29.74 -16.59
C MET A 491 -3.15 29.63 -15.17
N LYS A 492 -2.38 30.62 -14.68
CA LYS A 492 -1.95 30.68 -13.28
C LYS A 492 -3.14 30.82 -12.33
N ALA A 493 -4.13 31.65 -12.67
CA ALA A 493 -5.35 31.77 -11.88
C ALA A 493 -6.15 30.45 -11.86
N VAL A 494 -6.13 29.69 -12.96
CA VAL A 494 -6.68 28.33 -13.02
C VAL A 494 -5.93 27.38 -12.09
N ILE A 495 -4.60 27.40 -12.10
CA ILE A 495 -3.77 26.59 -11.20
C ILE A 495 -4.04 26.92 -9.74
N ASP A 496 -4.12 28.20 -9.37
CA ASP A 496 -4.45 28.63 -8.01
C ASP A 496 -5.85 28.15 -7.58
N PHE A 497 -6.82 28.17 -8.49
CA PHE A 497 -8.16 27.62 -8.24
C PHE A 497 -8.13 26.10 -7.99
N LEU A 498 -7.39 25.35 -8.80
CA LEU A 498 -7.30 23.88 -8.69
C LEU A 498 -6.49 23.45 -7.45
N LEU A 499 -5.45 24.22 -7.08
CA LEU A 499 -4.68 24.02 -5.86
C LEU A 499 -5.54 24.33 -4.62
N HIS A 500 -6.42 25.32 -4.72
CA HIS A 500 -7.45 25.66 -3.73
C HIS A 500 -6.91 25.78 -2.29
N VAL A 501 -5.93 26.67 -2.08
CA VAL A 501 -5.40 26.95 -0.74
C VAL A 501 -6.52 27.50 0.15
N LYS A 502 -6.69 26.94 1.34
CA LYS A 502 -7.67 27.39 2.34
C LYS A 502 -7.16 27.20 3.78
N PRO A 503 -7.66 27.92 4.78
CA PRO A 503 -7.39 27.61 6.19
C PRO A 503 -7.84 26.18 6.55
N ARG A 504 -7.10 25.50 7.43
CA ARG A 504 -7.44 24.13 7.85
C ARG A 504 -8.71 24.06 8.70
N ASP A 505 -8.82 24.96 9.68
CA ASP A 505 -9.87 24.92 10.70
C ASP A 505 -10.91 26.05 10.57
N ASP A 506 -10.81 26.87 9.52
CA ASP A 506 -11.77 27.94 9.25
C ASP A 506 -12.44 27.74 7.88
N TRP A 507 -13.71 27.32 7.93
CA TRP A 507 -14.55 27.13 6.74
C TRP A 507 -15.32 28.38 6.34
N LYS A 508 -15.16 29.50 7.06
CA LYS A 508 -15.84 30.76 6.74
C LYS A 508 -15.12 31.56 5.66
N VAL A 509 -13.83 31.30 5.46
CA VAL A 509 -13.03 32.03 4.47
C VAL A 509 -12.84 31.20 3.19
N ASN A 510 -13.00 31.85 2.03
CA ASN A 510 -12.69 31.25 0.74
C ASN A 510 -11.90 32.20 -0.15
N PHE A 511 -10.63 31.87 -0.35
CA PHE A 511 -9.68 32.70 -1.09
C PHE A 511 -9.96 32.80 -2.59
N PHE A 512 -10.70 31.86 -3.17
CA PHE A 512 -11.13 31.96 -4.56
C PHE A 512 -12.22 33.03 -4.75
N LEU A 513 -13.12 33.14 -3.77
CA LEU A 513 -14.24 34.09 -3.80
C LEU A 513 -13.87 35.46 -3.22
N GLU A 514 -12.97 35.48 -2.23
CA GLU A 514 -12.48 36.67 -1.54
C GLU A 514 -11.05 36.98 -2.01
N LYS A 515 -10.90 37.43 -3.27
CA LYS A 515 -9.59 37.66 -3.90
C LYS A 515 -8.65 38.56 -3.07
N GLU A 516 -9.20 39.51 -2.32
CA GLU A 516 -8.44 40.41 -1.43
C GLU A 516 -7.73 39.69 -0.28
N LYS A 517 -8.19 38.51 0.11
CA LYS A 517 -7.60 37.68 1.18
C LYS A 517 -6.83 36.48 0.64
N SER A 518 -6.62 36.41 -0.68
CA SER A 518 -6.08 35.22 -1.32
C SER A 518 -4.68 34.84 -0.84
N MET A 519 -4.45 33.54 -0.66
CA MET A 519 -3.14 32.96 -0.39
C MET A 519 -2.66 32.25 -1.67
N SER A 520 -1.81 32.92 -2.45
CA SER A 520 -1.17 32.27 -3.60
C SER A 520 -0.15 31.23 -3.13
N LEU A 521 0.22 30.30 -4.02
CA LEU A 521 1.34 29.37 -3.77
C LEU A 521 2.60 30.13 -3.34
N VAL A 522 2.82 31.30 -3.96
CA VAL A 522 3.98 32.13 -3.67
C VAL A 522 3.93 32.68 -2.25
N ALA A 523 2.77 33.16 -1.81
CA ALA A 523 2.57 33.65 -0.44
C ALA A 523 2.65 32.52 0.59
N LEU A 524 2.10 31.35 0.26
CA LEU A 524 2.12 30.16 1.12
C LEU A 524 3.55 29.78 1.50
N SER A 525 4.49 29.80 0.55
CA SER A 525 5.88 29.42 0.80
C SER A 525 6.75 30.53 1.40
N LYS A 526 6.20 31.70 1.78
CA LYS A 526 6.97 32.76 2.45
C LYS A 526 7.27 32.42 3.91
N ASP A 527 6.32 31.80 4.60
CA ASP A 527 6.41 31.49 6.03
C ASP A 527 6.30 29.97 6.26
N PRO A 528 7.27 29.35 6.95
CA PRO A 528 7.22 27.93 7.32
C PRO A 528 5.93 27.50 8.03
N GLU A 529 5.32 28.36 8.85
CA GLU A 529 4.13 28.03 9.63
C GLU A 529 2.87 27.89 8.76
N ASN A 530 2.88 28.48 7.56
CA ASN A 530 1.72 28.47 6.66
C ASN A 530 1.30 27.05 6.27
N PHE A 531 2.23 26.13 6.03
CA PHE A 531 1.88 24.75 5.67
C PHE A 531 1.10 24.01 6.78
N SER A 532 1.24 24.46 8.03
CA SER A 532 0.47 23.96 9.18
C SER A 532 -0.90 24.64 9.31
N GLN A 533 -1.02 25.90 8.91
CA GLN A 533 -2.25 26.69 9.04
C GLN A 533 -3.21 26.50 7.85
N PHE A 534 -2.66 26.22 6.67
CA PHE A 534 -3.40 26.09 5.42
C PHE A 534 -3.39 24.65 4.88
N SER A 535 -4.46 24.30 4.17
CA SER A 535 -4.63 23.07 3.39
C SER A 535 -4.80 23.42 1.91
N PHE A 536 -4.50 22.46 1.04
CA PHE A 536 -4.59 22.59 -0.41
C PHE A 536 -4.81 21.21 -1.02
N ASN A 537 -5.08 21.16 -2.32
CA ASN A 537 -5.18 19.92 -3.07
C ASN A 537 -3.80 19.25 -3.21
N ASP A 538 -3.62 18.13 -2.51
CA ASP A 538 -2.36 17.37 -2.44
C ASP A 538 -1.90 16.85 -3.81
N VAL A 539 -2.84 16.38 -4.65
CA VAL A 539 -2.56 15.88 -6.00
C VAL A 539 -1.98 17.00 -6.88
N ILE A 540 -2.59 18.18 -6.82
CA ILE A 540 -2.14 19.35 -7.58
C ILE A 540 -0.77 19.83 -7.09
N MET A 541 -0.56 19.94 -5.77
CA MET A 541 0.74 20.30 -5.22
C MET A 541 1.85 19.32 -5.64
N ARG A 542 1.54 18.02 -5.70
CA ARG A 542 2.50 17.00 -6.15
C ARG A 542 2.95 17.24 -7.59
N HIS A 543 2.02 17.55 -8.49
CA HIS A 543 2.34 17.87 -9.89
C HIS A 543 3.12 19.18 -10.01
N LEU A 544 2.74 20.23 -9.27
CA LEU A 544 3.45 21.52 -9.30
C LEU A 544 4.92 21.40 -8.90
N LEU A 545 5.23 20.54 -7.93
CA LEU A 545 6.61 20.26 -7.52
C LEU A 545 7.34 19.38 -8.54
N SER A 546 6.68 18.34 -9.07
CA SER A 546 7.29 17.40 -10.02
C SER A 546 7.67 18.07 -11.35
N GLU A 547 6.83 19.00 -11.83
CA GLU A 547 7.07 19.75 -13.07
C GLU A 547 7.96 21.00 -12.88
N GLY A 548 8.53 21.20 -11.68
CA GLY A 548 9.42 22.33 -11.38
C GLY A 548 8.73 23.71 -11.35
N TYR A 549 7.40 23.75 -11.37
CA TYR A 549 6.64 25.00 -11.36
C TYR A 549 6.93 25.84 -10.11
N VAL A 550 6.92 25.21 -8.94
CA VAL A 550 7.13 25.94 -7.66
C VAL A 550 8.53 26.55 -7.59
N GLU A 551 9.54 25.81 -8.03
CA GLU A 551 10.93 26.30 -8.06
C GLU A 551 11.06 27.53 -9.00
N ASN A 552 10.41 27.48 -10.16
CA ASN A 552 10.43 28.58 -11.12
C ASN A 552 9.73 29.84 -10.58
N GLU A 553 8.61 29.69 -9.88
CA GLU A 553 7.92 30.83 -9.23
C GLU A 553 8.72 31.41 -8.05
N LEU A 554 9.47 30.57 -7.33
CA LEU A 554 10.37 31.03 -6.27
C LEU A 554 11.57 31.81 -6.82
N LYS A 555 12.15 31.38 -7.94
CA LYS A 555 13.29 32.05 -8.60
C LYS A 555 12.96 33.47 -9.09
N LYS A 556 11.69 33.77 -9.38
CA LYS A 556 11.24 35.10 -9.81
C LYS A 556 11.23 36.14 -8.67
N ARG A 557 11.39 35.71 -7.41
CA ARG A 557 11.36 36.61 -6.25
C ARG A 557 12.67 37.39 -6.09
N PRO A 558 12.60 38.60 -5.51
CA PRO A 558 13.81 39.28 -5.09
C PRO A 558 14.57 38.45 -4.04
N PRO A 559 15.92 38.48 -4.03
CA PRO A 559 16.72 37.77 -3.05
C PRO A 559 16.31 38.12 -1.60
N GLY A 560 16.09 37.10 -0.77
CA GLY A 560 15.72 37.28 0.65
C GLY A 560 14.21 37.45 0.94
N ALA A 561 13.33 37.33 -0.07
CA ALA A 561 11.88 37.51 0.09
C ALA A 561 11.10 36.26 0.56
N GLY A 562 11.71 35.42 1.40
CA GLY A 562 11.13 34.19 1.95
C GLY A 562 12.07 32.98 1.86
N ALA A 563 11.55 31.80 2.21
CA ALA A 563 12.27 30.53 2.12
C ALA A 563 12.71 30.25 0.67
N ASP A 564 13.95 29.75 0.50
CA ASP A 564 14.38 29.21 -0.79
C ASP A 564 13.76 27.83 -1.06
N TYR A 565 13.91 27.31 -2.28
CA TYR A 565 13.23 26.08 -2.68
C TYR A 565 13.58 24.88 -1.80
N ALA A 566 14.86 24.76 -1.41
CA ALA A 566 15.32 23.67 -0.55
C ALA A 566 14.75 23.78 0.87
N GLU A 567 14.65 25.00 1.41
CA GLU A 567 14.00 25.25 2.69
C GLU A 567 12.50 24.90 2.66
N MET A 568 11.78 25.28 1.59
CA MET A 568 10.36 24.91 1.43
C MET A 568 10.17 23.39 1.34
N LEU A 569 11.01 22.67 0.60
CA LEU A 569 10.97 21.20 0.56
C LEU A 569 11.23 20.59 1.94
N ALA A 570 12.19 21.12 2.70
CA ALA A 570 12.46 20.70 4.07
C ALA A 570 11.24 20.90 5.00
N GLN A 571 10.52 22.02 4.85
CA GLN A 571 9.31 22.31 5.61
C GLN A 571 8.17 21.35 5.25
N LEU A 572 7.90 21.17 3.96
CA LEU A 572 6.88 20.21 3.49
C LEU A 572 7.15 18.80 3.99
N LEU A 573 8.41 18.36 3.94
CA LEU A 573 8.83 17.04 4.37
C LEU A 573 8.65 16.80 5.87
N THR A 574 8.92 17.83 6.69
CA THR A 574 8.94 17.69 8.16
C THR A 574 7.64 18.07 8.86
N ASN A 575 6.65 18.56 8.10
CA ASN A 575 5.34 18.94 8.60
C ASN A 575 4.38 17.75 8.60
N GLU A 576 3.93 17.33 9.77
CA GLU A 576 3.04 16.18 9.94
C GLU A 576 1.60 16.44 9.44
N THR A 577 1.23 17.71 9.25
CA THR A 577 -0.08 18.07 8.67
C THR A 577 -0.12 17.89 7.15
N VAL A 578 1.04 17.68 6.51
CA VAL A 578 1.16 17.39 5.08
C VAL A 578 0.97 15.88 4.85
N GLY A 579 0.18 15.53 3.84
CA GLY A 579 -0.13 14.14 3.50
C GLY A 579 1.13 13.30 3.27
N LEU A 580 1.07 12.01 3.62
CA LEU A 580 2.18 11.07 3.43
C LEU A 580 2.60 10.99 1.95
N GLY A 581 1.63 11.04 1.02
CA GLY A 581 1.87 11.02 -0.41
C GLY A 581 2.76 12.18 -0.89
N LEU A 582 2.46 13.41 -0.51
CA LEU A 582 3.28 14.58 -0.83
C LEU A 582 4.64 14.55 -0.15
N ARG A 583 4.74 14.18 1.14
CA ARG A 583 6.05 14.02 1.81
C ARG A 583 6.93 12.96 1.13
N THR A 584 6.33 11.85 0.70
CA THR A 584 7.01 10.80 -0.06
C THR A 584 7.50 11.31 -1.41
N MET A 585 6.66 12.06 -2.13
CA MET A 585 7.04 12.70 -3.39
C MET A 585 8.19 13.68 -3.18
N VAL A 586 8.17 14.52 -2.13
CA VAL A 586 9.27 15.43 -1.79
C VAL A 586 10.58 14.66 -1.61
N CYS A 587 10.59 13.51 -0.91
CA CYS A 587 11.79 12.67 -0.83
C CYS A 587 12.27 12.17 -2.21
N ARG A 588 11.35 11.76 -3.09
CA ARG A 588 11.69 11.34 -4.46
C ARG A 588 12.24 12.50 -5.28
N HIS A 589 11.65 13.68 -5.18
CA HIS A 589 12.17 14.87 -5.86
C HIS A 589 13.59 15.22 -5.37
N ILE A 590 13.84 15.12 -4.05
CA ILE A 590 15.20 15.27 -3.50
C ILE A 590 16.14 14.17 -4.02
N LEU A 591 15.66 12.94 -4.18
CA LEU A 591 16.45 11.83 -4.75
C LEU A 591 16.90 12.15 -6.19
N ASP A 592 15.99 12.72 -7.00
CA ASP A 592 16.22 13.02 -8.42
C ASP A 592 17.14 14.24 -8.61
N MET A 593 16.99 15.28 -7.78
CA MET A 593 17.89 16.44 -7.78
C MET A 593 19.38 16.05 -7.62
N VAL A 594 19.65 14.95 -6.93
CA VAL A 594 21.01 14.49 -6.62
C VAL A 594 21.59 13.58 -7.71
N GLY A 595 20.73 12.98 -8.55
CA GLY A 595 21.12 12.06 -9.62
C GLY A 595 21.57 12.75 -10.91
N SER A 596 21.21 14.03 -11.10
CA SER A 596 21.57 14.83 -12.28
C SER A 596 23.05 15.23 -12.29
N GLN A 597 23.68 15.27 -13.47
CA GLN A 597 25.06 15.77 -13.63
C GLN A 597 25.12 17.26 -13.28
N ILE A 598 25.80 17.59 -12.19
CA ILE A 598 25.95 18.98 -11.71
C ILE A 598 27.19 19.58 -12.37
N HIS A 599 27.04 20.74 -13.02
CA HIS A 599 28.17 21.51 -13.54
C HIS A 599 28.98 22.13 -12.38
N GLU A 600 30.28 22.40 -12.57
CA GLU A 600 31.16 22.92 -11.51
C GLU A 600 30.61 24.21 -10.86
N ASP A 601 29.96 25.10 -11.63
CA ASP A 601 29.36 26.34 -11.14
C ASP A 601 28.08 26.15 -10.30
N GLU A 602 27.46 24.97 -10.37
CA GLU A 602 26.23 24.63 -9.64
C GLU A 602 26.50 23.85 -8.35
N GLU A 603 27.71 23.30 -8.17
CA GLU A 603 28.06 22.49 -7.00
C GLU A 603 27.93 23.31 -5.70
N ALA A 604 28.33 24.58 -5.68
CA ALA A 604 28.20 25.43 -4.48
C ALA A 604 26.73 25.70 -4.09
N LYS A 605 25.85 25.88 -5.08
CA LYS A 605 24.40 26.05 -4.85
C LYS A 605 23.78 24.75 -4.37
N PHE A 606 24.18 23.63 -4.98
CA PHE A 606 23.78 22.30 -4.57
C PHE A 606 24.22 22.00 -3.13
N GLU A 607 25.47 22.27 -2.77
CA GLU A 607 25.95 22.08 -1.39
C GLU A 607 25.14 22.91 -0.38
N LYS A 608 24.77 24.15 -0.72
CA LYS A 608 23.92 24.99 0.12
C LYS A 608 22.53 24.36 0.32
N ALA A 609 21.89 23.93 -0.77
CA ALA A 609 20.59 23.27 -0.73
C ALA A 609 20.63 21.97 0.10
N VAL A 610 21.66 21.15 -0.10
CA VAL A 610 21.83 19.89 0.65
C VAL A 610 22.01 20.13 2.15
N LYS A 611 22.75 21.18 2.55
CA LYS A 611 22.90 21.55 3.97
C LYS A 611 21.57 21.88 4.65
N GLN A 612 20.59 22.41 3.91
CA GLN A 612 19.23 22.67 4.41
C GLN A 612 18.37 21.39 4.43
N LEU A 613 18.53 20.50 3.43
CA LEU A 613 17.72 19.29 3.28
C LEU A 613 18.15 18.13 4.21
N VAL A 614 19.45 17.99 4.51
CA VAL A 614 19.96 16.88 5.33
C VAL A 614 19.31 16.82 6.72
N PRO A 615 19.19 17.91 7.49
CA PRO A 615 18.49 17.88 8.78
C PRO A 615 17.04 17.38 8.67
N ALA A 616 16.31 17.80 7.62
CA ALA A 616 14.94 17.37 7.37
C ALA A 616 14.87 15.87 7.03
N LEU A 617 15.75 15.40 6.15
CA LEU A 617 15.86 13.98 5.80
C LEU A 617 16.21 13.13 7.02
N VAL A 618 17.13 13.58 7.88
CA VAL A 618 17.50 12.86 9.12
C VAL A 618 16.36 12.86 10.13
N LYS A 619 15.61 13.96 10.26
CA LYS A 619 14.40 14.00 11.10
C LYS A 619 13.39 12.94 10.64
N VAL A 620 13.15 12.84 9.34
CA VAL A 620 12.25 11.85 8.75
C VAL A 620 12.80 10.42 8.83
N MET A 621 14.11 10.25 8.70
CA MET A 621 14.81 8.97 8.90
C MET A 621 14.60 8.41 10.32
N ASN A 622 14.30 9.28 11.29
CA ASN A 622 13.94 8.96 12.69
C ASN A 622 12.41 8.99 12.95
N GLY A 623 11.58 9.02 11.90
CA GLY A 623 10.13 9.01 12.05
C GLY A 623 9.55 7.62 12.38
N ALA A 624 8.22 7.57 12.54
CA ALA A 624 7.49 6.32 12.78
C ALA A 624 7.10 5.58 11.49
N ASN A 625 6.88 6.31 10.38
CA ASN A 625 6.42 5.74 9.13
C ASN A 625 7.58 5.14 8.32
N HIS A 626 7.62 3.81 8.19
CA HIS A 626 8.74 3.08 7.59
C HIS A 626 8.92 3.34 6.09
N ILE A 627 7.84 3.68 5.39
CA ILE A 627 7.88 4.01 3.97
C ILE A 627 8.61 5.34 3.79
N LEU A 628 8.19 6.36 4.54
CA LEU A 628 8.82 7.66 4.49
C LEU A 628 10.29 7.60 4.94
N MET A 629 10.61 6.79 5.96
CA MET A 629 11.99 6.49 6.35
C MET A 629 12.79 5.87 5.18
N SER A 630 12.19 4.95 4.42
CA SER A 630 12.85 4.29 3.28
C SER A 630 13.21 5.30 2.20
N TYR A 631 12.27 6.17 1.84
CA TYR A 631 12.52 7.24 0.86
C TYR A 631 13.56 8.25 1.34
N ALA A 632 13.48 8.71 2.59
CA ALA A 632 14.48 9.62 3.14
C ALA A 632 15.88 8.97 3.16
N THR A 633 15.97 7.70 3.54
CA THR A 633 17.23 6.95 3.54
C THR A 633 17.77 6.79 2.12
N ALA A 634 16.92 6.52 1.13
CA ALA A 634 17.32 6.47 -0.29
C ALA A 634 17.90 7.81 -0.77
N SER A 635 17.30 8.95 -0.40
CA SER A 635 17.85 10.28 -0.72
C SER A 635 19.27 10.46 -0.12
N LEU A 636 19.48 10.00 1.11
CA LEU A 636 20.81 10.04 1.76
C LEU A 636 21.84 9.12 1.10
N VAL A 637 21.42 7.98 0.52
CA VAL A 637 22.30 7.10 -0.27
C VAL A 637 22.91 7.87 -1.43
N ASN A 638 22.07 8.56 -2.22
CA ASN A 638 22.55 9.33 -3.37
C ASN A 638 23.47 10.48 -2.93
N LEU A 639 23.12 11.21 -1.86
CA LEU A 639 23.91 12.32 -1.33
C LEU A 639 25.31 11.88 -0.84
N SER A 640 25.41 10.66 -0.31
CA SER A 640 26.67 10.11 0.20
C SER A 640 27.58 9.50 -0.88
N CYS A 641 27.08 9.31 -2.11
CA CYS A 641 27.84 8.67 -3.18
C CYS A 641 28.96 9.59 -3.67
N GLY A 642 30.21 9.11 -3.68
CA GLY A 642 31.37 9.83 -4.23
C GLY A 642 31.82 11.13 -3.51
N ARG A 643 31.04 11.68 -2.57
CA ARG A 643 31.26 13.02 -1.98
C ARG A 643 31.73 12.97 -0.53
N ALA A 644 33.02 13.21 -0.27
CA ALA A 644 33.60 13.13 1.08
C ALA A 644 32.98 14.14 2.09
N ASN A 645 32.78 15.39 1.67
CA ASN A 645 32.17 16.45 2.50
C ASN A 645 30.77 16.06 2.97
N MET A 646 29.96 15.49 2.06
CA MET A 646 28.60 15.05 2.38
C MET A 646 28.60 13.89 3.35
N LYS A 647 29.49 12.91 3.20
CA LYS A 647 29.62 11.83 4.19
C LYS A 647 29.92 12.36 5.59
N GLN A 648 30.81 13.34 5.71
CA GLN A 648 31.12 13.97 7.00
C GLN A 648 29.91 14.70 7.59
N LEU A 649 29.17 15.44 6.76
CA LEU A 649 27.93 16.11 7.17
C LEU A 649 26.86 15.12 7.66
N LEU A 650 26.70 13.98 6.99
CA LEU A 650 25.77 12.93 7.43
C LEU A 650 26.18 12.35 8.79
N VAL A 651 27.46 12.07 8.96
CA VAL A 651 28.00 11.54 10.23
C VAL A 651 27.85 12.55 11.36
N SER A 652 28.05 13.85 11.11
CA SER A 652 27.83 14.89 12.12
C SER A 652 26.37 15.00 12.58
N HIS A 653 25.41 14.53 11.77
CA HIS A 653 23.99 14.44 12.12
C HIS A 653 23.60 13.06 12.70
N GLY A 654 24.57 12.20 13.03
CA GLY A 654 24.32 10.93 13.72
C GLY A 654 23.74 9.82 12.83
N VAL A 655 23.80 9.96 11.50
CA VAL A 655 23.20 9.02 10.53
C VAL A 655 23.60 7.56 10.76
N LEU A 656 24.85 7.28 11.17
CA LEU A 656 25.31 5.92 11.42
C LEU A 656 24.57 5.23 12.58
N SER A 657 24.26 5.96 13.67
CA SER A 657 23.46 5.42 14.78
C SER A 657 22.03 5.14 14.33
N TRP A 658 21.46 6.03 13.51
CA TRP A 658 20.13 5.82 12.92
C TRP A 658 20.09 4.62 11.98
N CYS A 659 21.12 4.41 11.14
CA CYS A 659 21.22 3.21 10.32
C CYS A 659 21.16 1.94 11.18
N VAL A 660 21.93 1.87 12.26
CA VAL A 660 21.94 0.71 13.16
C VAL A 660 20.56 0.50 13.82
N LYS A 661 19.85 1.56 14.19
CA LYS A 661 18.47 1.45 14.70
C LYS A 661 17.49 0.96 13.63
N GLN A 662 17.59 1.44 12.40
CA GLN A 662 16.73 1.03 11.28
C GLN A 662 16.88 -0.46 10.94
N LEU A 663 18.10 -1.00 11.01
CA LEU A 663 18.34 -2.44 10.78
C LEU A 663 17.54 -3.34 11.75
N LYS A 664 17.10 -2.82 12.91
CA LYS A 664 16.25 -3.57 13.87
C LYS A 664 14.78 -3.67 13.44
N ILE A 665 14.30 -2.81 12.54
CA ILE A 665 12.89 -2.75 12.13
C ILE A 665 12.50 -3.94 11.25
N LYS A 666 13.48 -4.55 10.55
CA LYS A 666 13.29 -5.72 9.67
C LYS A 666 12.29 -5.50 8.53
N HIS A 667 12.16 -4.27 8.05
CA HIS A 667 11.43 -3.92 6.82
C HIS A 667 12.38 -3.99 5.63
N ASP A 668 12.04 -4.80 4.61
CA ASP A 668 12.99 -5.16 3.54
C ASP A 668 13.50 -3.96 2.72
N GLU A 669 12.60 -3.07 2.30
CA GLU A 669 12.98 -1.87 1.53
C GLU A 669 13.84 -0.91 2.37
N LEU A 670 13.45 -0.69 3.63
CA LEU A 670 14.22 0.16 4.54
C LEU A 670 15.60 -0.44 4.78
N THR A 671 15.65 -1.73 5.12
CA THR A 671 16.89 -2.48 5.34
C THR A 671 17.82 -2.37 4.14
N LEU A 672 17.29 -2.52 2.92
CA LEU A 672 18.07 -2.40 1.70
C LEU A 672 18.68 -1.01 1.53
N TYR A 673 17.89 0.06 1.68
CA TYR A 673 18.41 1.43 1.57
C TYR A 673 19.37 1.79 2.69
N THR A 674 19.12 1.32 3.92
CA THR A 674 20.04 1.47 5.05
C THR A 674 21.38 0.79 4.76
N LEU A 675 21.36 -0.42 4.17
CA LEU A 675 22.58 -1.13 3.77
C LEU A 675 23.33 -0.41 2.65
N PHE A 676 22.63 0.10 1.63
CA PHE A 676 23.28 0.94 0.60
C PHE A 676 23.98 2.17 1.21
N LEU A 677 23.34 2.81 2.19
CA LEU A 677 23.89 3.98 2.87
C LEU A 677 25.13 3.59 3.68
N LEU A 678 25.06 2.46 4.41
CA LEU A 678 26.21 1.91 5.11
C LEU A 678 27.35 1.59 4.16
N VAL A 679 27.11 0.94 3.01
CA VAL A 679 28.15 0.65 1.99
C VAL A 679 28.89 1.91 1.52
N ASN A 680 28.21 3.06 1.44
CA ASN A 680 28.85 4.33 1.10
C ASN A 680 29.67 4.91 2.24
N LEU A 681 29.16 4.82 3.47
CA LEU A 681 29.75 5.43 4.66
C LEU A 681 30.89 4.59 5.27
N THR A 682 30.81 3.25 5.27
CA THR A 682 31.77 2.34 5.92
C THR A 682 33.09 2.16 5.15
N LYS A 683 33.28 2.87 4.04
CA LYS A 683 34.59 2.96 3.36
C LYS A 683 35.64 3.66 4.22
N THR A 684 35.22 4.53 5.15
CA THR A 684 36.12 5.28 6.06
C THR A 684 36.33 4.53 7.39
N PRO A 685 37.56 4.36 7.90
CA PRO A 685 37.83 3.66 9.16
C PRO A 685 37.05 4.17 10.36
N HIS A 686 36.98 5.50 10.56
CA HIS A 686 36.24 6.09 11.67
C HIS A 686 34.74 5.75 11.65
N HIS A 687 34.13 5.70 10.46
CA HIS A 687 32.71 5.35 10.33
C HIS A 687 32.46 3.88 10.67
N ARG A 688 33.37 2.97 10.30
CA ARG A 688 33.29 1.56 10.68
C ARG A 688 33.32 1.38 12.18
N PHE A 689 34.23 2.09 12.86
CA PHE A 689 34.31 2.10 14.31
C PHE A 689 32.97 2.50 14.95
N ILE A 690 32.32 3.56 14.45
CA ILE A 690 30.99 3.98 14.96
C ILE A 690 29.95 2.87 14.76
N VAL A 691 29.87 2.27 13.56
CA VAL A 691 28.91 1.18 13.29
C VAL A 691 29.15 -0.03 14.22
N VAL A 692 30.41 -0.40 14.45
CA VAL A 692 30.76 -1.50 15.36
C VAL A 692 30.39 -1.14 16.80
N LYS A 693 30.74 0.07 17.27
CA LYS A 693 30.45 0.56 18.62
C LYS A 693 28.95 0.62 18.92
N GLU A 694 28.13 1.01 17.94
CA GLU A 694 26.67 1.07 18.06
C GLU A 694 26.01 -0.32 18.01
N GLY A 695 26.77 -1.40 17.80
CA GLY A 695 26.24 -2.77 17.74
C GLY A 695 25.75 -3.21 16.36
N GLY A 696 26.31 -2.65 15.29
CA GLY A 696 25.93 -2.99 13.91
C GLY A 696 26.29 -4.41 13.49
N VAL A 697 27.37 -5.00 14.04
CA VAL A 697 27.82 -6.35 13.65
C VAL A 697 26.77 -7.43 13.96
N PRO A 698 26.24 -7.56 15.19
CA PRO A 698 25.18 -8.53 15.49
C PRO A 698 23.94 -8.39 14.59
N LEU A 699 23.54 -7.17 14.24
CA LEU A 699 22.37 -6.93 13.38
C LEU A 699 22.62 -7.35 11.93
N LEU A 700 23.80 -7.06 11.38
CA LEU A 700 24.18 -7.52 10.04
C LEU A 700 24.25 -9.05 9.97
N VAL A 701 24.72 -9.70 11.03
CA VAL A 701 24.71 -11.16 11.15
C VAL A 701 23.29 -11.70 11.27
N ASP A 702 22.42 -11.06 12.05
CA ASP A 702 21.00 -11.45 12.13
C ASP A 702 20.35 -11.36 10.75
N ILE A 703 20.57 -10.28 9.97
CA ILE A 703 20.04 -10.16 8.61
C ILE A 703 20.61 -11.23 7.66
N LEU A 704 21.92 -11.55 7.76
CA LEU A 704 22.53 -12.61 6.95
C LEU A 704 21.92 -13.97 7.28
N THR A 705 21.89 -14.35 8.55
CA THR A 705 21.37 -15.66 9.02
C THR A 705 19.86 -15.81 8.84
N SER A 706 19.14 -14.70 8.83
CA SER A 706 17.72 -14.54 8.47
C SER A 706 17.43 -14.79 6.99
N SER A 707 18.34 -14.33 6.12
CA SER A 707 18.05 -14.19 4.69
C SER A 707 18.83 -15.17 3.81
N TYR A 708 19.86 -15.85 4.32
CA TYR A 708 20.80 -16.60 3.47
C TYR A 708 20.14 -17.67 2.59
N GLN A 709 19.08 -18.33 3.08
CA GLN A 709 18.35 -19.35 2.31
C GLN A 709 17.28 -18.76 1.37
N ASN A 710 16.99 -17.47 1.49
CA ASN A 710 15.93 -16.80 0.76
C ASN A 710 16.50 -16.01 -0.42
N LEU A 711 16.52 -16.63 -1.59
CA LEU A 711 16.98 -15.99 -2.82
C LEU A 711 16.07 -14.82 -3.28
N ARG A 712 14.86 -14.64 -2.73
CA ARG A 712 14.08 -13.40 -2.97
C ARG A 712 14.80 -12.17 -2.38
N LYS A 713 15.73 -12.39 -1.42
CA LYS A 713 16.51 -11.35 -0.72
C LYS A 713 17.93 -11.15 -1.28
N GLN A 714 18.23 -11.60 -2.50
CA GLN A 714 19.56 -11.46 -3.11
C GLN A 714 20.14 -10.04 -3.04
N ARG A 715 19.29 -9.00 -3.22
CA ARG A 715 19.73 -7.59 -3.11
C ARG A 715 20.21 -7.24 -1.70
N ILE A 716 19.46 -7.66 -0.67
CA ILE A 716 19.84 -7.46 0.74
C ILE A 716 21.12 -8.24 1.05
N LEU A 717 21.19 -9.52 0.64
CA LEU A 717 22.36 -10.37 0.85
C LEU A 717 23.65 -9.79 0.23
N ALA A 718 23.56 -9.22 -0.97
CA ALA A 718 24.70 -8.59 -1.63
C ALA A 718 25.24 -7.40 -0.81
N GLU A 719 24.35 -6.55 -0.29
CA GLU A 719 24.77 -5.38 0.46
C GLU A 719 25.19 -5.73 1.90
N VAL A 720 24.57 -6.71 2.55
CA VAL A 720 25.05 -7.25 3.83
C VAL A 720 26.48 -7.79 3.69
N ALA A 721 26.75 -8.58 2.64
CA ALA A 721 28.10 -9.06 2.35
C ALA A 721 29.08 -7.91 2.10
N SER A 722 28.66 -6.87 1.39
CA SER A 722 29.45 -5.66 1.16
C SER A 722 29.82 -4.95 2.47
N VAL A 723 28.85 -4.69 3.36
CA VAL A 723 29.10 -4.03 4.64
C VAL A 723 29.97 -4.90 5.55
N LEU A 724 29.65 -6.19 5.71
CA LEU A 724 30.45 -7.12 6.52
C LEU A 724 31.90 -7.22 6.01
N GLY A 725 32.10 -7.31 4.69
CA GLY A 725 33.43 -7.28 4.08
C GLY A 725 34.18 -5.98 4.36
N GLN A 726 33.49 -4.82 4.31
CA GLN A 726 34.09 -3.54 4.65
C GLN A 726 34.47 -3.44 6.13
N LEU A 727 33.63 -3.93 7.04
CA LEU A 727 33.92 -4.02 8.48
C LEU A 727 35.10 -4.96 8.76
N CYS A 728 35.24 -6.04 7.99
CA CYS A 728 36.38 -6.94 8.05
C CYS A 728 37.69 -6.32 7.54
N ASN A 729 37.73 -5.06 7.08
CA ASN A 729 39.00 -4.36 6.89
C ASN A 729 39.74 -4.15 8.22
N ASP A 730 39.00 -4.02 9.33
CA ASP A 730 39.57 -3.83 10.66
C ASP A 730 39.86 -5.21 11.30
N PRO A 731 41.11 -5.51 11.73
CA PRO A 731 41.50 -6.86 12.18
C PRO A 731 40.71 -7.41 13.37
N GLU A 732 40.38 -6.57 14.35
CA GLU A 732 39.63 -6.94 15.56
C GLU A 732 38.21 -7.35 15.19
N THR A 733 37.55 -6.53 14.37
CA THR A 733 36.19 -6.80 13.86
C THR A 733 36.16 -8.05 13.00
N ARG A 734 37.18 -8.28 12.16
CA ARG A 734 37.31 -9.50 11.35
C ARG A 734 37.38 -10.76 12.21
N SER A 735 38.19 -10.72 13.28
CA SER A 735 38.34 -11.85 14.21
C SER A 735 37.03 -12.12 14.95
N LEU A 736 36.38 -11.07 15.47
CA LEU A 736 35.05 -11.16 16.09
C LEU A 736 34.01 -11.81 15.15
N ILE A 737 33.89 -11.31 13.91
CA ILE A 737 32.93 -11.83 12.93
C ILE A 737 33.21 -13.31 12.62
N SER A 738 34.48 -13.69 12.49
CA SER A 738 34.88 -15.04 12.13
C SER A 738 34.72 -16.05 13.26
N GLU A 739 34.95 -15.65 14.51
CA GLU A 739 35.03 -16.56 15.66
C GLU A 739 33.70 -16.67 16.39
N SER A 740 32.92 -15.59 16.44
CA SER A 740 31.69 -15.52 17.23
C SER A 740 30.41 -15.82 16.44
N PHE A 741 30.48 -15.87 15.11
CA PHE A 741 29.29 -15.96 14.25
C PHE A 741 29.46 -16.91 13.07
N PRO A 742 28.37 -17.52 12.54
CA PRO A 742 28.43 -18.48 11.43
C PRO A 742 28.58 -17.80 10.05
N VAL A 743 29.17 -16.60 9.97
CA VAL A 743 29.19 -15.77 8.76
C VAL A 743 29.84 -16.49 7.57
N VAL A 744 30.97 -17.17 7.79
CA VAL A 744 31.67 -17.92 6.73
C VAL A 744 30.75 -19.01 6.15
N ALA A 745 30.08 -19.79 6.99
CA ALA A 745 29.18 -20.86 6.55
C ALA A 745 27.98 -20.31 5.77
N CYS A 746 27.36 -19.23 6.26
CA CYS A 746 26.27 -18.58 5.54
C CYS A 746 26.72 -18.03 4.19
N LEU A 747 27.87 -17.35 4.11
CA LEU A 747 28.39 -16.80 2.85
C LEU A 747 28.71 -17.90 1.83
N LEU A 748 29.24 -19.05 2.27
CA LEU A 748 29.46 -20.21 1.39
C LEU A 748 28.14 -20.78 0.87
N TRP A 749 27.13 -20.92 1.73
CA TRP A 749 25.81 -21.39 1.29
C TRP A 749 25.21 -20.46 0.22
N VAL A 750 25.23 -19.13 0.45
CA VAL A 750 24.71 -18.17 -0.53
C VAL A 750 25.55 -18.21 -1.81
N ASN A 751 26.87 -18.39 -1.68
CA ASN A 751 27.77 -18.51 -2.82
C ASN A 751 27.38 -19.69 -3.72
N ASP A 752 27.09 -20.85 -3.14
CA ASP A 752 26.74 -22.06 -3.89
C ASP A 752 25.38 -21.92 -4.59
N ALA A 753 24.44 -21.19 -3.98
CA ALA A 753 23.12 -20.93 -4.55
C ALA A 753 23.09 -19.74 -5.54
N ALA A 754 24.10 -18.87 -5.53
CA ALA A 754 24.14 -17.67 -6.36
C ALA A 754 24.62 -17.98 -7.78
N GLN A 755 23.93 -17.42 -8.77
CA GLN A 755 24.38 -17.49 -10.16
C GLN A 755 25.75 -16.80 -10.33
N PRO A 756 26.64 -17.36 -11.18
CA PRO A 756 27.96 -16.79 -11.45
C PRO A 756 27.83 -15.42 -12.11
N ASN A 757 28.89 -14.61 -12.02
CA ASN A 757 28.95 -13.30 -12.67
C ASN A 757 27.82 -12.33 -12.28
N THR A 758 27.28 -12.42 -11.06
CA THR A 758 26.27 -11.48 -10.56
C THR A 758 26.86 -10.48 -9.56
N LYS A 759 26.14 -9.37 -9.32
CA LYS A 759 26.50 -8.43 -8.23
C LYS A 759 26.58 -9.15 -6.89
N LEU A 760 25.63 -10.05 -6.60
CA LEU A 760 25.64 -10.85 -5.38
C LEU A 760 26.93 -11.67 -5.28
N LYS A 761 27.29 -12.42 -6.33
CA LYS A 761 28.52 -13.20 -6.38
C LYS A 761 29.75 -12.33 -6.08
N SER A 762 29.88 -11.19 -6.76
CA SER A 762 30.98 -10.25 -6.52
C SER A 762 31.12 -9.82 -5.06
N LYS A 763 30.01 -9.47 -4.39
CA LYS A 763 30.03 -9.02 -2.98
C LYS A 763 30.30 -10.17 -2.00
N LEU A 764 29.82 -11.38 -2.28
CA LEU A 764 30.14 -12.58 -1.49
C LEU A 764 31.64 -12.89 -1.54
N LEU A 765 32.23 -12.88 -2.75
CA LEU A 765 33.66 -13.11 -2.95
C LEU A 765 34.51 -12.04 -2.26
N PHE A 766 34.08 -10.77 -2.30
CA PHE A 766 34.71 -9.70 -1.53
C PHE A 766 34.69 -9.99 -0.03
N ALA A 767 33.54 -10.32 0.55
CA ALA A 767 33.41 -10.61 1.98
C ALA A 767 34.26 -11.82 2.40
N LEU A 768 34.19 -12.91 1.63
CA LEU A 768 35.00 -14.12 1.84
C LEU A 768 36.49 -13.82 1.76
N ARG A 769 36.93 -12.98 0.81
CA ARG A 769 38.33 -12.55 0.69
C ARG A 769 38.80 -11.84 1.96
N GLN A 770 37.99 -10.91 2.48
CA GLN A 770 38.34 -10.16 3.68
C GLN A 770 38.42 -11.07 4.91
N LEU A 771 37.49 -12.03 5.05
CA LEU A 771 37.52 -13.04 6.12
C LEU A 771 38.68 -14.02 5.98
N CYS A 772 39.05 -14.38 4.75
CA CYS A 772 40.19 -15.24 4.43
C CYS A 772 41.53 -14.54 4.65
N LEU A 773 41.60 -13.29 5.10
CA LEU A 773 42.87 -12.75 5.61
C LEU A 773 43.33 -13.49 6.89
N LEU A 774 42.41 -14.16 7.60
CA LEU A 774 42.72 -15.09 8.67
C LEU A 774 43.08 -16.46 8.10
N GLY A 775 44.24 -17.00 8.49
CA GLY A 775 44.74 -18.29 8.00
C GLY A 775 43.77 -19.46 8.25
N GLN A 776 43.13 -19.50 9.41
CA GLN A 776 42.14 -20.54 9.76
C GLN A 776 40.95 -20.60 8.78
N ASN A 777 40.55 -19.46 8.22
CA ASN A 777 39.46 -19.40 7.26
C ASN A 777 39.91 -19.90 5.89
N LYS A 778 41.16 -19.66 5.48
CA LYS A 778 41.69 -20.16 4.20
C LYS A 778 41.66 -21.69 4.12
N VAL A 779 41.95 -22.37 5.23
CA VAL A 779 41.95 -23.84 5.33
C VAL A 779 40.52 -24.40 5.22
N LYS A 780 39.53 -23.70 5.79
CA LYS A 780 38.11 -24.11 5.73
C LYS A 780 37.45 -23.78 4.38
N VAL A 781 37.70 -22.58 3.86
CA VAL A 781 37.05 -22.04 2.66
C VAL A 781 37.65 -22.60 1.37
N GLY A 782 38.98 -22.76 1.33
CA GLY A 782 39.72 -23.14 0.12
C GLY A 782 39.20 -24.43 -0.53
N PRO A 783 39.21 -25.57 0.17
CA PRO A 783 38.77 -26.84 -0.41
C PRO A 783 37.33 -26.84 -0.93
N HIS A 784 36.44 -26.05 -0.31
CA HIS A 784 35.03 -25.93 -0.71
C HIS A 784 34.86 -25.11 -1.99
N ILE A 785 35.49 -23.93 -2.06
CA ILE A 785 35.15 -22.95 -3.10
C ILE A 785 36.07 -22.98 -4.32
N ILE A 786 37.32 -23.46 -4.18
CA ILE A 786 38.32 -23.41 -5.27
C ILE A 786 37.83 -24.05 -6.58
N PRO A 787 37.27 -25.28 -6.59
CA PRO A 787 36.79 -25.90 -7.83
C PRO A 787 35.74 -25.02 -8.54
N VAL A 788 34.76 -24.53 -7.77
CA VAL A 788 33.69 -23.66 -8.28
C VAL A 788 34.26 -22.35 -8.82
N LEU A 789 35.23 -21.71 -8.15
CA LEU A 789 35.83 -20.46 -8.63
C LEU A 789 36.63 -20.65 -9.92
N LEU A 790 37.24 -21.81 -10.15
CA LEU A 790 37.96 -22.09 -11.38
C LEU A 790 36.99 -22.26 -12.56
N GLU A 791 35.87 -22.94 -12.35
CA GLU A 791 34.78 -23.02 -13.33
C GLU A 791 34.19 -21.64 -13.63
N GLU A 792 33.94 -20.82 -12.60
CA GLU A 792 33.41 -19.47 -12.78
C GLU A 792 34.41 -18.51 -13.44
N LEU A 793 35.71 -18.68 -13.18
CA LEU A 793 36.76 -17.92 -13.86
C LEU A 793 36.76 -18.19 -15.37
N ALA A 794 36.43 -19.41 -15.79
CA ALA A 794 36.29 -19.76 -17.20
C ALA A 794 35.15 -18.99 -17.88
N LEU A 795 34.19 -18.48 -17.11
CA LEU A 795 33.07 -17.65 -17.56
C LEU A 795 33.32 -16.15 -17.40
N ALA A 796 34.50 -15.73 -16.94
CA ALA A 796 34.78 -14.33 -16.65
C ALA A 796 34.74 -13.46 -17.92
N SER A 797 34.13 -12.27 -17.82
CA SER A 797 34.05 -11.31 -18.93
C SER A 797 34.10 -9.87 -18.43
N TRP A 798 34.40 -8.95 -19.34
CA TRP A 798 34.48 -7.52 -19.04
C TRP A 798 33.17 -6.94 -18.46
N ALA A 799 32.02 -7.51 -18.85
CA ALA A 799 30.72 -7.09 -18.32
C ALA A 799 30.61 -7.24 -16.80
N TYR A 800 31.42 -8.14 -16.20
CA TYR A 800 31.41 -8.45 -14.78
C TYR A 800 32.81 -8.34 -14.15
N GLU A 801 33.55 -7.31 -14.57
CA GLU A 801 34.93 -7.02 -14.16
C GLU A 801 35.12 -7.04 -12.63
N GLU A 802 34.19 -6.45 -11.86
CA GLU A 802 34.29 -6.44 -10.39
C GLU A 802 34.24 -7.86 -9.81
N CYS A 803 33.38 -8.73 -10.36
CA CYS A 803 33.25 -10.12 -9.92
C CYS A 803 34.53 -10.89 -10.24
N ALA A 804 35.03 -10.80 -11.47
CA ALA A 804 36.28 -11.42 -11.90
C ALA A 804 37.46 -10.94 -11.04
N THR A 805 37.50 -9.65 -10.72
CA THR A 805 38.53 -9.06 -9.84
C THR A 805 38.49 -9.67 -8.44
N ASN A 806 37.30 -9.76 -7.82
CA ASN A 806 37.16 -10.33 -6.48
C ASN A 806 37.44 -11.84 -6.47
N LEU A 807 37.09 -12.56 -7.53
CA LEU A 807 37.40 -13.97 -7.72
C LEU A 807 38.91 -14.21 -7.74
N VAL A 808 39.65 -13.55 -8.64
CA VAL A 808 41.11 -13.69 -8.75
C VAL A 808 41.78 -13.33 -7.43
N LEU A 809 41.34 -12.24 -6.78
CA LEU A 809 41.91 -11.82 -5.50
C LEU A 809 41.63 -12.81 -4.35
N LEU A 810 40.48 -13.49 -4.35
CA LEU A 810 40.19 -14.55 -3.38
C LEU A 810 41.08 -15.77 -3.65
N LEU A 811 41.20 -16.22 -4.91
CA LEU A 811 42.12 -17.31 -5.28
C LEU A 811 43.56 -16.99 -4.87
N SER A 812 44.05 -15.77 -5.12
CA SER A 812 45.38 -15.33 -4.67
C SER A 812 45.55 -15.39 -3.15
N SER A 813 44.52 -15.02 -2.38
CA SER A 813 44.54 -15.12 -0.93
C SER A 813 44.57 -16.59 -0.47
N LEU A 814 43.77 -17.44 -1.08
CA LEU A 814 43.66 -18.87 -0.74
C LEU A 814 44.93 -19.65 -1.09
N ALA A 815 45.58 -19.33 -2.21
CA ALA A 815 46.84 -19.92 -2.68
C ALA A 815 48.02 -19.66 -1.73
N SER A 816 47.83 -18.86 -0.68
CA SER A 816 48.82 -18.76 0.40
C SER A 816 48.92 -19.95 1.32
N ILE A 817 47.94 -20.86 1.27
CA ILE A 817 48.03 -22.18 1.87
C ILE A 817 48.49 -23.16 0.79
N ASN A 818 49.55 -23.93 1.06
CA ASN A 818 50.18 -24.79 0.06
C ASN A 818 49.20 -25.81 -0.55
N THR A 819 48.40 -26.48 0.29
CA THR A 819 47.38 -27.45 -0.16
C THR A 819 46.34 -26.81 -1.09
N ASN A 820 45.93 -25.57 -0.82
CA ASN A 820 45.01 -24.84 -1.69
C ASN A 820 45.64 -24.47 -3.04
N ALA A 821 46.91 -24.07 -3.05
CA ALA A 821 47.61 -23.75 -4.29
C ALA A 821 47.73 -24.98 -5.21
N VAL A 822 48.00 -26.14 -4.62
CA VAL A 822 48.06 -27.43 -5.34
C VAL A 822 46.69 -27.79 -5.92
N LEU A 823 45.59 -27.56 -5.19
CA LEU A 823 44.23 -27.78 -5.70
C LEU A 823 43.90 -26.97 -6.97
N MET A 824 44.57 -25.84 -7.20
CA MET A 824 44.33 -24.98 -8.37
C MET A 824 45.11 -25.40 -9.62
N GLN A 825 46.16 -26.21 -9.44
CA GLN A 825 47.23 -26.40 -10.43
C GLN A 825 46.73 -26.89 -11.79
N ASP A 826 45.82 -27.87 -11.79
CA ASP A 826 45.48 -28.60 -13.01
C ASP A 826 44.37 -27.91 -13.83
N GLN A 827 43.67 -26.93 -13.23
CA GLN A 827 42.53 -26.26 -13.86
C GLN A 827 42.77 -24.78 -14.14
N ILE A 828 43.67 -24.10 -13.42
CA ILE A 828 43.83 -22.64 -13.53
C ILE A 828 44.15 -22.16 -14.95
N ASP A 829 45.07 -22.82 -15.65
CA ASP A 829 45.46 -22.43 -17.01
C ASP A 829 44.34 -22.71 -18.02
N ALA A 830 43.63 -23.83 -17.87
CA ALA A 830 42.47 -24.16 -18.71
C ALA A 830 41.32 -23.14 -18.55
N SER A 831 41.03 -22.72 -17.32
CA SER A 831 40.03 -21.67 -17.05
C SER A 831 40.43 -20.34 -17.69
N LEU A 832 41.71 -19.96 -17.59
CA LEU A 832 42.23 -18.72 -18.18
C LEU A 832 42.23 -18.75 -19.72
N GLU A 833 42.48 -19.90 -20.34
CA GLU A 833 42.32 -20.05 -21.79
C GLU A 833 40.86 -19.92 -22.22
N THR A 834 39.94 -20.56 -21.46
CA THR A 834 38.51 -20.56 -21.77
C THR A 834 37.90 -19.15 -21.75
N CYS A 835 38.24 -18.32 -20.76
CA CYS A 835 37.77 -16.93 -20.71
C CYS A 835 38.58 -15.96 -21.58
N GLY A 836 39.53 -16.47 -22.38
CA GLY A 836 40.36 -15.65 -23.26
C GLY A 836 41.33 -14.73 -22.54
N PHE A 837 41.73 -15.09 -21.30
CA PHE A 837 42.85 -14.45 -20.62
C PHE A 837 44.18 -14.87 -21.21
N LEU A 838 44.29 -16.15 -21.57
CA LEU A 838 45.41 -16.74 -22.27
C LEU A 838 45.01 -17.08 -23.70
N LYS A 839 45.96 -16.94 -24.62
CA LYS A 839 45.91 -17.50 -25.97
C LYS A 839 47.24 -18.18 -26.24
N ASP A 840 47.22 -19.48 -26.48
CA ASP A 840 48.42 -20.31 -26.72
C ASP A 840 49.48 -20.14 -25.60
N GLY A 841 49.04 -20.12 -24.33
CA GLY A 841 49.92 -19.96 -23.17
C GLY A 841 50.45 -18.54 -22.91
N VAL A 842 50.08 -17.56 -23.73
CA VAL A 842 50.51 -16.15 -23.59
C VAL A 842 49.31 -15.24 -23.26
N PRO A 843 49.46 -14.20 -22.42
CA PRO A 843 48.37 -13.25 -22.15
C PRO A 843 47.81 -12.61 -23.41
N ALA A 844 46.48 -12.65 -23.54
CA ALA A 844 45.74 -12.06 -24.65
C ALA A 844 45.68 -10.53 -24.51
N LYS A 845 46.73 -9.81 -24.93
CA LYS A 845 46.90 -8.35 -24.79
C LYS A 845 45.76 -7.49 -25.35
N ASN A 846 44.94 -8.04 -26.25
CA ASN A 846 43.78 -7.34 -26.83
C ASN A 846 42.53 -7.39 -25.92
N ASN A 847 42.56 -8.17 -24.84
CA ASN A 847 41.45 -8.29 -23.88
C ASN A 847 41.59 -7.22 -22.79
N LYS A 848 40.58 -6.35 -22.65
CA LYS A 848 40.56 -5.27 -21.64
C LYS A 848 40.69 -5.80 -20.21
N LEU A 849 40.04 -6.93 -19.92
CA LEU A 849 40.05 -7.55 -18.61
C LEU A 849 41.44 -8.10 -18.26
N VAL A 850 42.16 -8.63 -19.25
CA VAL A 850 43.56 -9.06 -19.11
C VAL A 850 44.45 -7.87 -18.76
N ASN A 851 44.33 -6.77 -19.49
CA ASN A 851 45.19 -5.59 -19.25
C ASN A 851 45.08 -5.06 -17.82
N GLN A 852 43.91 -5.20 -17.19
CA GLN A 852 43.69 -4.77 -15.82
C GLN A 852 44.09 -5.81 -14.76
N LEU A 853 43.82 -7.10 -14.99
CA LEU A 853 43.96 -8.15 -13.98
C LEU A 853 45.22 -9.01 -14.12
N TRP A 854 45.91 -8.95 -15.27
CA TRP A 854 47.07 -9.79 -15.55
C TRP A 854 48.16 -9.78 -14.47
N PRO A 855 48.55 -8.63 -13.87
CA PRO A 855 49.56 -8.65 -12.81
C PRO A 855 49.17 -9.53 -11.62
N LYS A 856 47.88 -9.59 -11.27
CA LYS A 856 47.35 -10.41 -10.18
C LYS A 856 47.27 -11.89 -10.58
N VAL A 857 46.86 -12.15 -11.83
CA VAL A 857 46.81 -13.51 -12.39
C VAL A 857 48.20 -14.12 -12.46
N GLU A 858 49.20 -13.39 -12.96
CA GLU A 858 50.57 -13.90 -13.07
C GLU A 858 51.16 -14.17 -11.67
N ALA A 859 50.93 -13.29 -10.70
CA ALA A 859 51.35 -13.54 -9.31
C ALA A 859 50.70 -14.80 -8.71
N LEU A 860 49.42 -15.05 -8.99
CA LEU A 860 48.74 -16.29 -8.60
C LEU A 860 49.38 -17.51 -9.27
N ARG A 861 49.64 -17.45 -10.58
CA ARG A 861 50.27 -18.55 -11.33
C ARG A 861 51.66 -18.88 -10.82
N ILE A 862 52.49 -17.87 -10.54
CA ILE A 862 53.82 -18.06 -9.93
C ILE A 862 53.68 -18.79 -8.60
N ARG A 863 52.76 -18.36 -7.74
CA ARG A 863 52.55 -18.99 -6.43
C ARG A 863 52.09 -20.45 -6.53
N ILE A 864 51.27 -20.78 -7.51
CA ILE A 864 50.84 -22.16 -7.79
C ILE A 864 52.03 -23.01 -8.26
N ARG A 865 52.91 -22.46 -9.12
CA ARG A 865 54.12 -23.15 -9.57
C ARG A 865 55.11 -23.38 -8.41
N ASP A 866 55.30 -22.40 -7.55
CA ASP A 866 56.18 -22.50 -6.38
C ASP A 866 55.67 -23.57 -5.40
N ALA A 867 54.36 -23.62 -5.16
CA ALA A 867 53.72 -24.64 -4.34
C ALA A 867 53.92 -26.07 -4.90
N LYS A 868 53.85 -26.22 -6.22
CA LYS A 868 54.14 -27.48 -6.92
C LYS A 868 55.61 -27.89 -6.77
N ALA A 869 56.54 -26.96 -6.96
CA ALA A 869 57.97 -27.22 -6.81
C ALA A 869 58.28 -27.71 -5.37
N ALA A 870 57.67 -27.09 -4.37
CA ALA A 870 57.81 -27.50 -2.97
C ALA A 870 57.20 -28.87 -2.64
N GLN A 871 56.28 -29.41 -3.45
CA GLN A 871 55.80 -30.80 -3.31
C GLN A 871 56.75 -31.83 -3.92
N GLY A 872 57.58 -31.43 -4.88
CA GLY A 872 58.56 -32.31 -5.54
C GLY A 872 59.89 -32.46 -4.79
N GLU A 873 60.09 -31.73 -3.69
CA GLU A 873 61.30 -31.75 -2.84
C GLU A 873 61.16 -32.62 -1.58
N PHE A 874 60.08 -33.43 -1.45
CA PHE A 874 59.86 -34.38 -0.35
C PHE A 874 59.81 -35.84 -0.79
#